data_AF-A0A117QNH9-F1
#
_entry.id   AF-A0A117QNH9-F1
#
_cell.length_a   1.000
_cell.length_b   1.000
_cell.length_c   1.000
_cell.angle_alpha   90.00
_cell.angle_beta   90.00
_cell.angle_gamma   90.00
#
_symmetry.space_group_name_H-M   'P 1'
#
loop_
_entity.id
_entity.type
_entity.pdbx_description
1 polymer ?
#
loop_
_entity_poly.entity_id
_entity_poly.type
_entity_poly.pdbx_seq_one_letter_code
_entity_poly.pdbx_strand_id
1 'polypeptide(L)'
;MTIHRLRPRQERATRQAPADAPRAPRTAERGDAAPVAVPFAVTRISPEARRAAGRVLASGWVTGGPETERFETEFAAYVGARHAVAVSSCTAALELSLRALRLPAGAPVLVPALTFCGAVQAVLHAGLRPVPVDVDPRTGMPTPATVSRAARSCGCPRAMTALHYAGAPAPVEEYARAARLPLTHVVEDAAHALGTTVGDIPVGHLSRAACFSFYATKNLPIGEGGMVTTDDASLADRVRRARLHGMSADAWHRHQPGGSWRYTVEEAGLKANMTDVQAAVGRAQLRHFDHWQARRAALAARYTAALAEVPGIVPLEPAAAGRHAHHLYVVRVLDAYGTSRDDLVDLLARDGIGTSVHFVPPHHLPYFRDLLTAPPGGLPGTDALFPQLLSLPLYPDLAEAAVDRVCGALAEHARGGGAAAGSTGTAGSAVTGGSPGTVPAAADDRSADRPLPPPTPHPGLRTLVVGAGEAGRALARDLARTPAYGLRPVGFLDDDPDKHRAGRVGDLPVLGDLGAVRAAVLAHRVEAVVVAIPGLDPDRFRRVARAAEAAGASVRYLPSFIAALRRDVVGGDMCELDVRALIGRPEMHVVGPEARAVIAGRRVLVTGAGGSIGSELCHQLRAFGPSRLILLDHDESNLHRLQLELYGDALRGDDIVISDIRDRPRIDQVFRDLRPEVVFHAAAHKHLPLLELHPCEGVKSNVRGTENLVRAAATTGTRRFVLISTDKAADPVSVLGATKRLAERVVGAAQDTAPAGTVFTAVRFGNVLGSRGSLLSVVAQQLGSGDPVTVTHPDVTRYFMTVEEAVGLVLEAARMARGGEVFVLDMNRPVRIVDLVREYARSVHVPDVDIRFTGLRPGEKLNETLFSADERHTPTAHPRILAAIPADHEPAFGPHLSGLYATAEDNDGDGVRRALAALLPGFPAAPSGLPPRAALTAPYPDDF
;
A
#
# COMPACT_ATOMS: atom_id res chain seq x y z
N MET A 1 -43.99 -51.32 -51.60
CA MET A 1 -43.18 -52.34 -52.31
C MET A 1 -41.92 -52.60 -51.49
N THR A 2 -41.41 -53.83 -51.46
CA THR A 2 -40.46 -54.28 -50.42
C THR A 2 -39.02 -53.85 -50.68
N ILE A 3 -38.33 -53.35 -49.65
CA ILE A 3 -36.86 -53.45 -49.53
C ILE A 3 -36.56 -54.36 -48.34
N HIS A 4 -35.52 -55.18 -48.46
CA HIS A 4 -35.37 -56.43 -47.73
C HIS A 4 -33.94 -56.52 -47.15
N ARG A 5 -33.82 -57.02 -45.91
CA ARG A 5 -32.60 -57.63 -45.31
C ARG A 5 -31.45 -56.65 -44.94
N LEU A 6 -30.60 -56.91 -43.95
CA LEU A 6 -30.48 -58.03 -42.98
C LEU A 6 -29.88 -57.56 -41.62
N ARG A 7 -30.02 -58.38 -40.56
CA ARG A 7 -29.34 -58.30 -39.24
C ARG A 7 -28.52 -59.59 -39.04
N PRO A 8 -27.41 -59.64 -38.27
CA PRO A 8 -27.40 -59.74 -36.78
C PRO A 8 -26.53 -58.64 -36.11
N ARG A 9 -26.68 -58.21 -34.83
CA ARG A 9 -26.60 -58.89 -33.50
C ARG A 9 -25.19 -59.44 -33.20
N GLN A 10 -24.63 -59.38 -31.99
CA GLN A 10 -25.02 -58.90 -30.64
C GLN A 10 -23.69 -58.54 -29.91
N GLU A 11 -23.55 -57.76 -28.82
CA GLU A 11 -24.41 -57.05 -27.83
C GLU A 11 -23.53 -55.88 -27.25
N ARG A 12 -23.76 -55.10 -26.18
CA ARG A 12 -24.79 -54.94 -25.12
C ARG A 12 -24.75 -53.49 -24.58
N ALA A 13 -25.91 -52.91 -24.25
CA ALA A 13 -26.03 -51.69 -23.43
C ALA A 13 -27.42 -51.63 -22.75
N THR A 14 -27.47 -51.31 -21.46
CA THR A 14 -28.72 -51.21 -20.66
C THR A 14 -29.01 -49.77 -20.23
N ARG A 15 -30.26 -49.36 -20.36
CA ARG A 15 -30.73 -47.98 -20.12
C ARG A 15 -30.88 -47.67 -18.63
N GLN A 16 -30.61 -46.43 -18.23
CA GLN A 16 -31.17 -45.84 -17.00
C GLN A 16 -32.59 -45.31 -17.26
N ALA A 17 -33.38 -45.20 -16.18
CA ALA A 17 -34.73 -44.63 -16.16
C ALA A 17 -34.75 -43.40 -15.21
N PRO A 18 -35.70 -42.46 -15.37
CA PRO A 18 -35.58 -41.13 -14.77
C PRO A 18 -36.26 -40.96 -13.40
N ALA A 19 -35.72 -39.99 -12.64
CA ALA A 19 -36.39 -39.10 -11.68
C ALA A 19 -37.39 -39.71 -10.67
N ASP A 20 -36.93 -39.81 -9.42
CA ASP A 20 -37.80 -39.83 -8.23
C ASP A 20 -37.31 -38.77 -7.24
N ALA A 21 -38.19 -38.27 -6.36
CA ALA A 21 -37.95 -37.02 -5.62
C ALA A 21 -36.86 -37.13 -4.51
N PRO A 22 -36.08 -36.06 -4.25
CA PRO A 22 -35.06 -36.07 -3.21
C PRO A 22 -35.66 -36.16 -1.80
N ARG A 23 -35.50 -37.33 -1.17
CA ARG A 23 -35.71 -37.51 0.28
C ARG A 23 -34.81 -36.55 1.07
N ALA A 24 -35.33 -35.99 2.15
CA ALA A 24 -34.56 -35.13 3.05
C ALA A 24 -33.31 -35.86 3.60
N PRO A 25 -32.13 -35.22 3.59
CA PRO A 25 -30.93 -35.77 4.22
C PRO A 25 -31.11 -35.84 5.75
N ARG A 26 -30.51 -36.87 6.35
CA ARG A 26 -30.65 -37.18 7.78
C ARG A 26 -29.84 -36.18 8.62
N THR A 27 -30.22 -36.01 9.88
CA THR A 27 -29.47 -35.23 10.87
C THR A 27 -28.05 -35.80 11.04
N ALA A 28 -27.07 -35.17 10.42
CA ALA A 28 -25.66 -35.35 10.75
C ALA A 28 -25.35 -34.60 12.06
N GLU A 29 -24.39 -35.12 12.82
CA GLU A 29 -23.96 -34.54 14.09
C GLU A 29 -23.31 -33.17 13.86
N ARG A 30 -23.45 -32.25 14.82
CA ARG A 30 -22.85 -30.92 14.75
C ARG A 30 -21.34 -31.01 14.99
N GLY A 31 -20.58 -31.26 13.93
CA GLY A 31 -19.15 -30.94 13.92
C GLY A 31 -18.97 -29.45 14.17
N ASP A 32 -18.11 -29.10 15.12
CA ASP A 32 -17.98 -27.73 15.63
C ASP A 32 -17.26 -26.85 14.59
N ALA A 33 -18.05 -26.04 13.87
CA ALA A 33 -17.54 -25.15 12.84
C ALA A 33 -16.88 -23.95 13.50
N ALA A 34 -15.57 -23.75 13.24
CA ALA A 34 -14.80 -22.65 13.81
C ALA A 34 -15.56 -21.32 13.69
N PRO A 35 -15.77 -20.59 14.80
CA PRO A 35 -16.78 -19.54 14.86
C PRO A 35 -16.45 -18.40 13.89
N VAL A 36 -17.47 -17.96 13.14
CA VAL A 36 -17.34 -16.87 12.17
C VAL A 36 -16.90 -15.61 12.88
N ALA A 37 -15.78 -15.04 12.44
CA ALA A 37 -15.22 -13.80 12.99
C ALA A 37 -16.21 -12.64 12.81
N VAL A 38 -16.33 -11.81 13.84
CA VAL A 38 -17.19 -10.62 13.87
C VAL A 38 -16.29 -9.39 13.72
N PRO A 39 -16.06 -8.86 12.51
CA PRO A 39 -15.24 -7.67 12.32
C PRO A 39 -15.88 -6.45 12.97
N PHE A 40 -15.08 -5.46 13.38
CA PHE A 40 -15.58 -4.24 14.01
C PHE A 40 -16.51 -3.43 13.07
N ALA A 41 -16.13 -3.32 11.79
CA ALA A 41 -16.90 -2.63 10.77
C ALA A 41 -16.69 -3.28 9.40
N VAL A 42 -17.71 -3.22 8.54
CA VAL A 42 -17.64 -3.66 7.13
C VAL A 42 -18.24 -2.57 6.24
N THR A 43 -17.51 -2.17 5.20
CA THR A 43 -17.91 -1.12 4.25
C THR A 43 -18.97 -1.64 3.26
N ARG A 44 -20.25 -1.33 3.50
CA ARG A 44 -21.34 -1.73 2.59
C ARG A 44 -21.42 -0.78 1.37
N ILE A 45 -20.85 -1.20 0.24
CA ILE A 45 -21.05 -0.54 -1.06
C ILE A 45 -22.19 -1.20 -1.85
N SER A 46 -23.30 -0.48 -2.05
CA SER A 46 -24.50 -1.00 -2.72
C SER A 46 -24.28 -1.34 -4.20
N PRO A 47 -25.03 -2.29 -4.80
CA PRO A 47 -24.94 -2.58 -6.23
C PRO A 47 -25.23 -1.35 -7.11
N GLU A 48 -26.12 -0.46 -6.65
CA GLU A 48 -26.45 0.80 -7.32
C GLU A 48 -25.25 1.74 -7.32
N ALA A 49 -24.50 1.81 -6.22
CA ALA A 49 -23.30 2.62 -6.08
C ALA A 49 -22.15 2.09 -6.95
N ARG A 50 -21.94 0.77 -7.00
CA ARG A 50 -20.98 0.14 -7.93
C ARG A 50 -21.29 0.50 -9.38
N ARG A 51 -22.56 0.35 -9.79
CA ARG A 51 -23.02 0.75 -11.13
C ARG A 51 -22.96 2.26 -11.36
N ALA A 52 -23.04 3.09 -10.32
CA ALA A 52 -22.93 4.55 -10.43
C ALA A 52 -21.48 4.99 -10.64
N ALA A 53 -20.54 4.49 -9.83
CA ALA A 53 -19.10 4.70 -10.01
C ALA A 53 -18.64 4.28 -11.41
N GLY A 54 -19.04 3.09 -11.88
CA GLY A 54 -18.70 2.59 -13.22
C GLY A 54 -19.15 3.52 -14.36
N ARG A 55 -20.35 4.12 -14.26
CA ARG A 55 -20.81 5.12 -15.25
C ARG A 55 -19.99 6.41 -15.25
N VAL A 56 -19.53 6.87 -14.09
CA VAL A 56 -18.68 8.06 -13.99
C VAL A 56 -17.29 7.78 -14.55
N LEU A 57 -16.69 6.64 -14.20
CA LEU A 57 -15.40 6.21 -14.75
C LEU A 57 -15.44 6.11 -16.28
N ALA A 58 -16.48 5.48 -16.84
CA ALA A 58 -16.70 5.38 -18.28
C ALA A 58 -16.98 6.73 -18.99
N SER A 59 -17.26 7.81 -18.25
CA SER A 59 -17.49 9.15 -18.81
C SER A 59 -16.21 9.98 -18.99
N GLY A 60 -15.09 9.56 -18.40
CA GLY A 60 -13.85 10.34 -18.31
C GLY A 60 -13.88 11.49 -17.29
N TRP A 61 -15.05 11.95 -16.85
CA TRP A 61 -15.21 13.06 -15.90
C TRP A 61 -15.15 12.58 -14.45
N VAL A 62 -13.94 12.19 -14.01
CA VAL A 62 -13.68 11.48 -12.75
C VAL A 62 -13.28 12.38 -11.56
N THR A 63 -13.34 13.70 -11.71
CA THR A 63 -13.16 14.68 -10.60
C THR A 63 -14.47 15.41 -10.31
N GLY A 64 -14.46 16.59 -9.68
CA GLY A 64 -15.71 17.33 -9.41
C GLY A 64 -16.46 17.70 -10.69
N GLY A 65 -17.78 17.49 -10.70
CA GLY A 65 -18.67 17.64 -11.84
C GLY A 65 -20.17 17.52 -11.45
N PRO A 66 -21.06 17.14 -12.40
CA PRO A 66 -22.51 17.16 -12.18
C PRO A 66 -23.03 16.18 -11.11
N GLU A 67 -22.36 15.05 -10.86
CA GLU A 67 -22.77 14.14 -9.78
C GLU A 67 -22.46 14.75 -8.41
N THR A 68 -21.41 15.55 -8.28
CA THR A 68 -21.08 16.33 -7.07
C THR A 68 -22.15 17.39 -6.78
N GLU A 69 -22.58 18.17 -7.78
CA GLU A 69 -23.65 19.17 -7.62
C GLU A 69 -25.00 18.53 -7.25
N ARG A 70 -25.30 17.37 -7.85
CA ARG A 70 -26.50 16.58 -7.51
C ARG A 70 -26.42 16.00 -6.10
N PHE A 71 -25.24 15.58 -5.64
CA PHE A 71 -25.06 15.09 -4.27
C PHE A 71 -25.17 16.22 -3.24
N GLU A 72 -24.63 17.41 -3.52
CA GLU A 72 -24.90 18.61 -2.70
C GLU A 72 -26.41 18.87 -2.58
N THR A 73 -27.12 18.87 -3.70
CA THR A 73 -28.57 19.13 -3.74
C THR A 73 -29.38 18.06 -2.98
N GLU A 74 -29.11 16.78 -3.22
CA GLU A 74 -29.80 15.66 -2.57
C GLU A 74 -29.50 15.59 -1.07
N PHE A 75 -28.26 15.89 -0.66
CA PHE A 75 -27.85 15.86 0.75
C PHE A 75 -28.35 17.06 1.54
N ALA A 76 -28.34 18.27 0.95
CA ALA A 76 -28.92 19.48 1.56
C ALA A 76 -30.40 19.24 1.91
N ALA A 77 -31.17 18.73 0.94
CA ALA A 77 -32.57 18.36 1.15
C ALA A 77 -32.75 17.27 2.21
N TYR A 78 -31.87 16.25 2.27
CA TYR A 78 -31.96 15.18 3.26
C TYR A 78 -31.74 15.67 4.71
N VAL A 79 -30.79 16.58 4.95
CA VAL A 79 -30.55 17.15 6.30
C VAL A 79 -31.35 18.43 6.59
N GLY A 80 -32.19 18.89 5.64
CA GLY A 80 -33.02 20.09 5.78
C GLY A 80 -32.26 21.43 5.70
N ALA A 81 -31.00 21.44 5.28
CA ALA A 81 -30.20 22.66 5.12
C ALA A 81 -30.45 23.31 3.75
N ARG A 82 -30.37 24.65 3.65
CA ARG A 82 -30.47 25.36 2.36
C ARG A 82 -29.32 25.03 1.41
N HIS A 83 -28.14 24.79 1.95
CA HIS A 83 -26.93 24.55 1.18
C HIS A 83 -26.13 23.38 1.74
N ALA A 84 -25.56 22.60 0.83
CA ALA A 84 -24.47 21.67 1.10
C ALA A 84 -23.30 21.98 0.15
N VAL A 85 -22.07 21.64 0.55
CA VAL A 85 -20.84 21.79 -0.24
C VAL A 85 -19.97 20.57 -0.05
N ALA A 86 -19.75 19.81 -1.11
CA ALA A 86 -19.05 18.54 -1.07
C ALA A 86 -17.53 18.74 -1.02
N VAL A 87 -16.85 18.01 -0.12
CA VAL A 87 -15.41 18.13 0.12
C VAL A 87 -14.74 16.77 0.32
N SER A 88 -13.41 16.74 0.27
CA SER A 88 -12.62 15.50 0.31
C SER A 88 -12.63 14.77 1.66
N SER A 89 -12.94 15.44 2.77
CA SER A 89 -13.02 14.85 4.11
C SER A 89 -13.77 15.76 5.10
N CYS A 90 -14.21 15.20 6.25
CA CYS A 90 -14.74 16.03 7.35
C CYS A 90 -13.67 16.96 7.96
N THR A 91 -12.40 16.53 7.99
CA THR A 91 -11.29 17.40 8.41
C THR A 91 -11.22 18.67 7.56
N ALA A 92 -11.34 18.54 6.23
CA ALA A 92 -11.42 19.68 5.33
C ALA A 92 -12.73 20.48 5.49
N ALA A 93 -13.85 19.81 5.78
CA ALA A 93 -15.14 20.47 6.07
C ALA A 93 -15.03 21.40 7.29
N LEU A 94 -14.48 20.90 8.40
CA LEU A 94 -14.21 21.64 9.62
C LEU A 94 -13.22 22.78 9.38
N GLU A 95 -12.09 22.51 8.70
CA GLU A 95 -11.05 23.50 8.43
C GLU A 95 -11.57 24.66 7.57
N LEU A 96 -12.29 24.36 6.49
CA LEU A 96 -12.89 25.37 5.62
C LEU A 96 -13.99 26.17 6.33
N SER A 97 -14.78 25.54 7.20
CA SER A 97 -15.81 26.22 8.00
C SER A 97 -15.22 27.11 9.09
N LEU A 98 -14.08 26.74 9.68
CA LEU A 98 -13.34 27.57 10.63
C LEU A 98 -12.62 28.74 9.94
N ARG A 99 -11.98 28.50 8.78
CA ARG A 99 -11.47 29.57 7.90
C ARG A 99 -12.59 30.51 7.43
N ALA A 100 -13.83 30.00 7.27
CA ALA A 100 -15.00 30.80 6.89
C ALA A 100 -15.32 31.92 7.90
N LEU A 101 -15.00 31.74 9.19
CA LEU A 101 -15.26 32.71 10.26
C LEU A 101 -14.36 33.96 10.24
N ARG A 102 -13.22 33.95 9.52
CA ARG A 102 -12.24 35.07 9.46
C ARG A 102 -11.73 35.53 10.83
N LEU A 103 -11.56 34.61 11.77
CA LEU A 103 -10.99 34.92 13.09
C LEU A 103 -9.49 35.30 12.97
N PRO A 104 -8.96 36.14 13.87
CA PRO A 104 -7.53 36.41 13.95
C PRO A 104 -6.70 35.13 14.19
N ALA A 105 -5.47 35.10 13.69
CA ALA A 105 -4.54 33.99 13.93
C ALA A 105 -4.31 33.78 15.45
N GLY A 106 -4.23 32.52 15.88
CA GLY A 106 -4.10 32.13 17.28
C GLY A 106 -5.37 32.31 18.14
N ALA A 107 -6.49 32.74 17.55
CA ALA A 107 -7.75 32.89 18.28
C ALA A 107 -8.20 31.56 18.93
N PRO A 108 -8.66 31.59 20.19
CA PRO A 108 -9.05 30.38 20.92
C PRO A 108 -10.37 29.79 20.38
N VAL A 109 -10.33 28.51 20.03
CA VAL A 109 -11.48 27.71 19.63
C VAL A 109 -11.65 26.58 20.64
N LEU A 110 -12.83 26.46 21.25
CA LEU A 110 -13.11 25.33 22.16
C LEU A 110 -13.31 24.05 21.33
N VAL A 111 -12.74 22.93 21.77
CA VAL A 111 -12.83 21.61 21.11
C VAL A 111 -13.05 20.54 22.17
N PRO A 112 -13.97 19.56 22.01
CA PRO A 112 -14.12 18.45 22.96
C PRO A 112 -12.81 17.67 23.15
N ALA A 113 -12.44 17.38 24.39
CA ALA A 113 -11.20 16.65 24.72
C ALA A 113 -11.27 15.16 24.33
N LEU A 114 -12.46 14.58 24.22
CA LEU A 114 -12.69 13.28 23.60
C LEU A 114 -13.13 13.48 22.14
N THR A 115 -12.18 13.53 21.21
CA THR A 115 -12.46 13.69 19.78
C THR A 115 -11.39 13.04 18.90
N PHE A 116 -11.69 12.90 17.60
CA PHE A 116 -10.70 12.48 16.60
C PHE A 116 -9.64 13.56 16.38
N CYS A 117 -8.37 13.15 16.24
CA CYS A 117 -7.25 14.07 16.07
C CYS A 117 -7.38 15.01 14.85
N GLY A 118 -8.06 14.58 13.78
CA GLY A 118 -8.36 15.43 12.63
C GLY A 118 -9.20 16.67 12.96
N ALA A 119 -10.11 16.60 13.94
CA ALA A 119 -10.89 17.76 14.37
C ALA A 119 -10.02 18.82 15.07
N VAL A 120 -8.96 18.40 15.77
CA VAL A 120 -7.95 19.32 16.36
C VAL A 120 -7.04 19.88 15.28
N GLN A 121 -6.62 19.07 14.31
CA GLN A 121 -5.82 19.51 13.16
C GLN A 121 -6.56 20.57 12.32
N ALA A 122 -7.86 20.40 12.08
CA ALA A 122 -8.67 21.39 11.37
C ALA A 122 -8.66 22.80 12.02
N VAL A 123 -8.56 22.87 13.35
CA VAL A 123 -8.39 24.15 14.08
C VAL A 123 -6.98 24.72 13.87
N LEU A 124 -5.95 23.88 14.00
CA LEU A 124 -4.55 24.29 13.82
C LEU A 124 -4.26 24.76 12.38
N HIS A 125 -4.74 24.03 11.37
CA HIS A 125 -4.58 24.36 9.95
C HIS A 125 -5.37 25.60 9.53
N ALA A 126 -6.49 25.91 10.20
CA ALA A 126 -7.19 27.18 10.04
C ALA A 126 -6.42 28.38 10.66
N GLY A 127 -5.25 28.15 11.27
CA GLY A 127 -4.44 29.16 11.94
C GLY A 127 -4.94 29.53 13.33
N LEU A 128 -5.78 28.68 13.95
CA LEU A 128 -6.47 28.94 15.22
C LEU A 128 -5.90 28.07 16.35
N ARG A 129 -6.19 28.43 17.61
CA ARG A 129 -5.66 27.72 18.78
C ARG A 129 -6.73 26.82 19.42
N PRO A 130 -6.57 25.48 19.41
CA PRO A 130 -7.51 24.58 20.07
C PRO A 130 -7.38 24.66 21.60
N VAL A 131 -8.53 24.72 22.27
CA VAL A 131 -8.67 24.72 23.73
C VAL A 131 -9.54 23.51 24.12
N PRO A 132 -8.98 22.45 24.72
CA PRO A 132 -9.71 21.24 25.04
C PRO A 132 -10.77 21.47 26.13
N VAL A 133 -11.97 20.92 25.91
CA VAL A 133 -13.10 20.94 26.84
C VAL A 133 -13.34 19.55 27.40
N ASP A 134 -13.28 19.43 28.72
CA ASP A 134 -13.51 18.18 29.44
C ASP A 134 -14.94 17.65 29.28
N VAL A 135 -15.13 16.34 29.40
CA VAL A 135 -16.41 15.65 29.15
C VAL A 135 -17.03 15.09 30.44
N ASP A 136 -18.34 14.80 30.42
CA ASP A 136 -18.95 13.93 31.44
C ASP A 136 -18.59 12.47 31.12
N PRO A 137 -17.99 11.70 32.06
CA PRO A 137 -17.66 10.29 31.85
C PRO A 137 -18.85 9.41 31.44
N ARG A 138 -20.08 9.82 31.73
CA ARG A 138 -21.29 9.04 31.39
C ARG A 138 -21.70 9.19 29.94
N THR A 139 -21.46 10.35 29.33
CA THR A 139 -21.94 10.68 27.96
C THR A 139 -20.82 10.74 26.92
N GLY A 140 -19.57 10.91 27.35
CA GLY A 140 -18.43 11.18 26.46
C GLY A 140 -18.46 12.57 25.80
N MET A 141 -19.36 13.45 26.23
CA MET A 141 -19.53 14.80 25.68
C MET A 141 -19.38 15.89 26.76
N PRO A 142 -19.04 17.14 26.39
CA PRO A 142 -18.98 18.25 27.34
C PRO A 142 -20.29 18.52 28.08
N THR A 143 -20.21 19.32 29.14
CA THR A 143 -21.38 19.88 29.84
C THR A 143 -21.32 21.40 29.82
N PRO A 144 -22.43 22.12 30.05
CA PRO A 144 -22.41 23.58 30.23
C PRO A 144 -21.40 24.04 31.30
N ALA A 145 -21.14 23.22 32.32
CA ALA A 145 -20.13 23.49 33.35
C ALA A 145 -18.68 23.36 32.83
N THR A 146 -18.34 22.29 32.09
CA THR A 146 -16.98 22.12 31.54
C THR A 146 -16.69 23.10 30.40
N VAL A 147 -17.68 23.37 29.54
CA VAL A 147 -17.61 24.44 28.52
C VAL A 147 -17.36 25.80 29.19
N SER A 148 -18.12 26.14 30.24
CA SER A 148 -17.91 27.39 31.00
C SER A 148 -16.52 27.45 31.67
N ARG A 149 -15.96 26.31 32.09
CA ARG A 149 -14.60 26.21 32.66
C ARG A 149 -13.54 26.54 31.61
N ALA A 150 -13.64 25.91 30.42
CA ALA A 150 -12.72 26.13 29.31
C ALA A 150 -12.82 27.55 28.71
N ALA A 151 -14.04 28.11 28.62
CA ALA A 151 -14.28 29.48 28.15
C ALA A 151 -13.65 30.55 29.06
N ARG A 152 -13.58 30.29 30.38
CA ARG A 152 -12.86 31.15 31.34
C ARG A 152 -11.35 31.03 31.17
N SER A 153 -10.81 29.81 31.01
CA SER A 153 -9.35 29.60 30.95
C SER A 153 -8.69 30.16 29.70
N CYS A 154 -9.42 30.34 28.60
CA CYS A 154 -8.89 30.94 27.37
C CYS A 154 -9.09 32.46 27.24
N GLY A 155 -9.68 33.13 28.24
CA GLY A 155 -9.92 34.58 28.22
C GLY A 155 -11.05 35.02 27.28
N CYS A 156 -12.13 34.23 27.23
CA CYS A 156 -13.21 34.23 26.24
C CYS A 156 -12.83 33.58 24.90
N PRO A 157 -13.55 32.52 24.45
CA PRO A 157 -13.33 31.90 23.16
C PRO A 157 -13.76 32.82 22.02
N ARG A 158 -13.35 32.47 20.80
CA ARG A 158 -13.82 33.11 19.55
C ARG A 158 -14.71 32.20 18.71
N ALA A 159 -14.58 30.89 18.85
CA ALA A 159 -15.49 29.90 18.27
C ALA A 159 -15.45 28.60 19.08
N MET A 160 -16.26 27.62 18.69
CA MET A 160 -16.11 26.24 19.16
C MET A 160 -16.52 25.21 18.11
N THR A 161 -15.96 24.01 18.22
CA THR A 161 -16.52 22.81 17.59
C THR A 161 -17.44 22.07 18.57
N ALA A 162 -18.55 21.50 18.07
CA ALA A 162 -19.49 20.71 18.85
C ALA A 162 -19.58 19.29 18.26
N LEU A 163 -19.05 18.29 18.97
CA LEU A 163 -19.03 16.90 18.50
C LEU A 163 -20.29 16.15 18.94
N HIS A 164 -21.02 15.61 17.97
CA HIS A 164 -22.11 14.65 18.19
C HIS A 164 -21.54 13.24 18.39
N TYR A 165 -20.90 13.02 19.54
CA TYR A 165 -20.06 11.84 19.81
C TYR A 165 -20.86 10.53 19.74
N ALA A 166 -20.23 9.46 19.21
CA ALA A 166 -20.87 8.21 18.75
C ALA A 166 -22.07 8.35 17.77
N GLY A 167 -22.49 9.57 17.41
CA GLY A 167 -23.75 9.89 16.71
C GLY A 167 -24.90 10.22 17.65
N ALA A 168 -24.66 10.42 18.95
CA ALA A 168 -25.66 10.89 19.91
C ALA A 168 -25.83 12.42 19.80
N PRO A 169 -27.01 12.97 20.10
CA PRO A 169 -27.22 14.41 20.06
C PRO A 169 -26.43 15.14 21.16
N ALA A 170 -25.81 16.25 20.78
CA ALA A 170 -25.14 17.18 21.68
C ALA A 170 -26.04 18.41 21.92
N PRO A 171 -26.08 18.98 23.14
CA PRO A 171 -26.84 20.19 23.43
C PRO A 171 -26.11 21.46 22.93
N VAL A 172 -26.02 21.61 21.60
CA VAL A 172 -25.22 22.64 20.89
C VAL A 172 -25.56 24.07 21.37
N GLU A 173 -26.83 24.39 21.60
CA GLU A 173 -27.24 25.71 22.10
C GLU A 173 -26.76 25.98 23.53
N GLU A 174 -26.77 24.97 24.41
CA GLU A 174 -26.32 25.12 25.79
C GLU A 174 -24.80 25.29 25.85
N TYR A 175 -24.08 24.58 24.98
CA TYR A 175 -22.65 24.78 24.78
C TYR A 175 -22.34 26.21 24.30
N ALA A 176 -23.06 26.71 23.29
CA ALA A 176 -22.92 28.09 22.80
C ALA A 176 -23.17 29.11 23.92
N ARG A 177 -24.27 28.94 24.67
CA ARG A 177 -24.68 29.77 25.81
C ARG A 177 -23.64 29.76 26.94
N ALA A 178 -23.08 28.60 27.28
CA ALA A 178 -22.02 28.42 28.27
C ALA A 178 -20.68 29.05 27.83
N ALA A 179 -20.34 28.93 26.54
CA ALA A 179 -19.17 29.55 25.93
C ALA A 179 -19.31 31.07 25.74
N ARG A 180 -20.52 31.62 25.88
CA ARG A 180 -20.92 32.99 25.53
C ARG A 180 -20.71 33.31 24.04
N LEU A 181 -20.92 32.31 23.18
CA LEU A 181 -20.85 32.41 21.73
C LEU A 181 -22.27 32.40 21.13
N PRO A 182 -22.54 33.16 20.06
CA PRO A 182 -23.71 32.92 19.22
C PRO A 182 -23.51 31.65 18.37
N LEU A 183 -24.60 31.02 17.94
CA LEU A 183 -24.56 29.82 17.08
C LEU A 183 -23.77 30.05 15.76
N THR A 184 -23.69 31.29 15.29
CA THR A 184 -22.86 31.71 14.15
C THR A 184 -21.35 31.63 14.40
N HIS A 185 -20.90 31.25 15.59
CA HIS A 185 -19.49 30.98 15.93
C HIS A 185 -19.30 29.54 16.45
N VAL A 186 -20.27 28.65 16.20
CA VAL A 186 -20.21 27.22 16.49
C VAL A 186 -20.16 26.44 15.17
N VAL A 187 -19.30 25.44 15.07
CA VAL A 187 -19.25 24.50 13.93
C VAL A 187 -19.52 23.10 14.46
N GLU A 188 -20.55 22.42 13.96
CA GLU A 188 -20.89 21.06 14.39
C GLU A 188 -19.97 20.03 13.70
N ASP A 189 -19.24 19.24 14.49
CA ASP A 189 -18.61 18.01 14.01
C ASP A 189 -19.68 16.91 14.01
N ALA A 190 -20.30 16.76 12.85
CA ALA A 190 -21.34 15.79 12.55
C ALA A 190 -20.77 14.54 11.85
N ALA A 191 -19.45 14.26 11.97
CA ALA A 191 -18.80 13.10 11.36
C ALA A 191 -19.44 11.75 11.73
N HIS A 192 -20.18 11.69 12.84
CA HIS A 192 -20.89 10.52 13.34
C HIS A 192 -22.41 10.65 13.29
N ALA A 193 -22.95 11.79 12.82
CA ALA A 193 -24.30 12.25 13.17
C ALA A 193 -25.24 12.50 11.98
N LEU A 194 -24.90 12.00 10.79
CA LEU A 194 -25.90 11.83 9.75
C LEU A 194 -26.98 10.88 10.29
N GLY A 195 -28.23 11.33 10.29
CA GLY A 195 -29.37 10.62 10.90
C GLY A 195 -29.72 11.06 12.34
N THR A 196 -28.88 11.85 13.02
CA THR A 196 -29.14 12.37 14.38
C THR A 196 -30.15 13.51 14.36
N THR A 197 -30.97 13.64 15.41
CA THR A 197 -31.75 14.86 15.70
C THR A 197 -31.46 15.36 17.11
N VAL A 198 -31.43 16.69 17.30
CA VAL A 198 -31.42 17.34 18.61
C VAL A 198 -32.86 17.80 18.88
N GLY A 199 -33.53 17.19 19.86
CA GLY A 199 -34.99 17.16 19.88
C GLY A 199 -35.52 16.57 18.56
N ASP A 200 -36.43 17.28 17.91
CA ASP A 200 -36.99 16.90 16.60
C ASP A 200 -36.18 17.45 15.39
N ILE A 201 -35.20 18.32 15.63
CA ILE A 201 -34.45 19.03 14.57
C ILE A 201 -33.27 18.17 14.08
N PRO A 202 -33.15 17.86 12.77
CA PRO A 202 -31.97 17.18 12.22
C PRO A 202 -30.67 17.96 12.44
N VAL A 203 -29.59 17.23 12.74
CA VAL A 203 -28.24 17.81 12.67
C VAL A 203 -27.95 18.17 11.21
N GLY A 204 -27.57 19.43 10.94
CA GLY A 204 -27.34 19.91 9.58
C GLY A 204 -27.31 21.43 9.41
N HIS A 205 -28.18 22.16 10.10
CA HIS A 205 -28.38 23.62 9.88
C HIS A 205 -28.48 24.50 11.14
N LEU A 206 -28.30 23.96 12.35
CA LEU A 206 -28.52 24.70 13.60
C LEU A 206 -27.43 25.75 13.89
N SER A 207 -26.17 25.40 13.61
CA SER A 207 -25.00 26.26 13.87
C SER A 207 -24.50 27.00 12.61
N ARG A 208 -23.27 27.54 12.65
CA ARG A 208 -22.63 28.20 11.50
C ARG A 208 -22.56 27.27 10.29
N ALA A 209 -22.20 26.02 10.55
CA ALA A 209 -22.11 24.94 9.59
C ALA A 209 -22.01 23.60 10.33
N ALA A 210 -22.64 22.56 9.78
CA ALA A 210 -22.40 21.17 10.19
C ALA A 210 -21.48 20.46 9.19
N CYS A 211 -20.56 19.66 9.71
CA CYS A 211 -19.50 19.00 8.95
C CYS A 211 -19.64 17.48 9.05
N PHE A 212 -19.95 16.83 7.93
CA PHE A 212 -20.17 15.39 7.85
C PHE A 212 -18.95 14.63 7.29
N SER A 213 -18.84 13.35 7.66
CA SER A 213 -17.84 12.41 7.16
C SER A 213 -18.50 11.28 6.39
N PHE A 214 -17.92 10.92 5.25
CA PHE A 214 -18.30 9.77 4.43
C PHE A 214 -17.17 8.74 4.32
N TYR A 215 -16.24 8.75 5.28
CA TYR A 215 -15.17 7.76 5.40
C TYR A 215 -15.73 6.32 5.44
N ALA A 216 -14.94 5.34 5.01
CA ALA A 216 -15.35 3.95 4.80
C ALA A 216 -16.12 3.27 5.96
N THR A 217 -15.94 3.70 7.21
CA THR A 217 -16.67 3.15 8.38
C THR A 217 -17.95 3.89 8.77
N LYS A 218 -18.26 5.04 8.15
CA LYS A 218 -19.40 5.90 8.53
C LYS A 218 -20.74 5.34 8.08
N ASN A 219 -21.84 5.92 8.58
CA ASN A 219 -23.20 5.46 8.29
C ASN A 219 -23.58 5.61 6.81
N LEU A 220 -22.92 6.54 6.09
CA LEU A 220 -22.96 6.67 4.63
C LEU A 220 -21.52 6.60 4.08
N PRO A 221 -20.95 5.40 3.85
CA PRO A 221 -19.52 5.24 3.59
C PRO A 221 -19.21 5.25 2.09
N ILE A 222 -18.53 6.27 1.58
CA ILE A 222 -18.19 6.42 0.13
C ILE A 222 -16.70 6.16 -0.16
N GLY A 223 -15.99 5.55 0.79
CA GLY A 223 -14.53 5.41 0.80
C GLY A 223 -13.89 6.59 1.54
N GLU A 224 -13.82 7.73 0.87
CA GLU A 224 -13.37 9.02 1.43
C GLU A 224 -14.31 10.15 1.03
N GLY A 225 -14.50 11.13 1.91
CA GLY A 225 -15.34 12.29 1.64
C GLY A 225 -15.89 13.01 2.88
N GLY A 226 -16.46 14.17 2.65
CA GLY A 226 -17.25 14.92 3.63
C GLY A 226 -18.17 15.95 2.99
N MET A 227 -18.97 16.62 3.82
CA MET A 227 -19.89 17.67 3.40
C MET A 227 -19.89 18.80 4.42
N VAL A 228 -19.89 20.05 3.97
CA VAL A 228 -20.28 21.21 4.78
C VAL A 228 -21.74 21.54 4.48
N THR A 229 -22.59 21.67 5.49
CA THR A 229 -23.99 22.12 5.32
C THR A 229 -24.26 23.37 6.13
N THR A 230 -25.04 24.30 5.58
CA THR A 230 -25.32 25.60 6.21
C THR A 230 -26.58 26.25 5.61
N ASP A 231 -27.19 27.15 6.36
CA ASP A 231 -28.26 28.03 5.89
C ASP A 231 -27.76 29.40 5.37
N ASP A 232 -26.46 29.67 5.44
CA ASP A 232 -25.85 30.90 4.92
C ASP A 232 -25.11 30.67 3.59
N ALA A 233 -25.69 31.21 2.51
CA ALA A 233 -25.13 31.23 1.16
C ALA A 233 -23.69 31.78 1.11
N SER A 234 -23.36 32.80 1.91
CA SER A 234 -22.02 33.41 1.88
C SER A 234 -20.92 32.49 2.41
N LEU A 235 -21.24 31.58 3.33
CA LEU A 235 -20.34 30.50 3.72
C LEU A 235 -20.30 29.41 2.65
N ALA A 236 -21.44 28.97 2.15
CA ALA A 236 -21.50 27.93 1.12
C ALA A 236 -20.65 28.30 -0.11
N ASP A 237 -20.84 29.50 -0.65
CA ASP A 237 -20.11 29.97 -1.83
C ASP A 237 -18.64 30.26 -1.55
N ARG A 238 -18.28 30.63 -0.32
CA ARG A 238 -16.87 30.73 0.09
C ARG A 238 -16.22 29.35 0.18
N VAL A 239 -16.87 28.36 0.78
CA VAL A 239 -16.38 26.97 0.85
C VAL A 239 -16.27 26.36 -0.56
N ARG A 240 -17.20 26.65 -1.49
CA ARG A 240 -17.12 26.22 -2.90
C ARG A 240 -15.88 26.75 -3.63
N ARG A 241 -15.47 27.99 -3.37
CA ARG A 241 -14.19 28.53 -3.89
C ARG A 241 -12.99 27.96 -3.14
N ALA A 242 -13.04 27.99 -1.81
CA ALA A 242 -11.92 27.62 -0.94
C ALA A 242 -11.58 26.12 -0.96
N ARG A 243 -12.50 25.21 -1.33
CA ARG A 243 -12.19 23.78 -1.58
C ARG A 243 -11.37 23.54 -2.86
N LEU A 244 -11.24 24.55 -3.73
CA LEU A 244 -10.56 24.45 -5.01
C LEU A 244 -9.63 25.67 -5.21
N HIS A 245 -8.62 25.76 -4.35
CA HIS A 245 -7.56 26.76 -4.33
C HIS A 245 -8.01 28.23 -4.13
N GLY A 246 -9.29 28.49 -3.84
CA GLY A 246 -9.83 29.86 -3.72
C GLY A 246 -10.14 30.50 -5.08
N MET A 247 -10.27 29.70 -6.14
CA MET A 247 -10.56 30.19 -7.49
C MET A 247 -12.01 30.67 -7.62
N SER A 248 -12.22 31.81 -8.30
CA SER A 248 -13.55 32.41 -8.51
C SER A 248 -14.42 31.71 -9.56
N ALA A 249 -13.84 30.86 -10.41
CA ALA A 249 -14.57 29.99 -11.32
C ALA A 249 -14.09 28.54 -11.16
N ASP A 250 -15.02 27.60 -10.99
CA ASP A 250 -14.73 26.17 -10.90
C ASP A 250 -14.00 25.69 -12.17
N ALA A 251 -13.14 24.67 -12.03
CA ALA A 251 -12.37 24.12 -13.15
C ALA A 251 -13.27 23.41 -14.18
N TRP A 252 -14.34 22.77 -13.73
CA TRP A 252 -15.29 22.04 -14.59
C TRP A 252 -15.99 22.97 -15.60
N HIS A 253 -16.49 24.12 -15.14
CA HIS A 253 -17.24 25.06 -15.97
C HIS A 253 -16.40 25.81 -17.01
N ARG A 254 -15.06 25.67 -17.01
CA ARG A 254 -14.17 26.26 -18.03
C ARG A 254 -14.25 25.57 -19.38
N HIS A 255 -14.68 24.31 -19.40
CA HIS A 255 -14.73 23.45 -20.59
C HIS A 255 -16.16 23.25 -21.14
N GLN A 256 -17.16 23.87 -20.51
CA GLN A 256 -18.54 23.87 -20.98
C GLN A 256 -18.81 25.01 -21.99
N PRO A 257 -19.86 24.93 -22.83
CA PRO A 257 -20.26 26.02 -23.71
C PRO A 257 -20.55 27.31 -22.92
N GLY A 258 -19.89 28.41 -23.29
CA GLY A 258 -19.95 29.69 -22.55
C GLY A 258 -18.97 29.82 -21.38
N GLY A 259 -18.21 28.75 -21.07
CA GLY A 259 -17.15 28.77 -20.07
C GLY A 259 -15.99 29.70 -20.43
N SER A 260 -15.23 30.13 -19.42
CA SER A 260 -14.01 30.92 -19.60
C SER A 260 -12.81 30.27 -18.91
N TRP A 261 -11.64 30.37 -19.53
CA TRP A 261 -10.37 30.01 -18.90
C TRP A 261 -9.94 31.03 -17.83
N ARG A 262 -10.52 32.23 -17.83
CA ARG A 262 -10.19 33.31 -16.90
C ARG A 262 -10.81 33.05 -15.53
N TYR A 263 -9.99 33.10 -14.49
CA TYR A 263 -10.39 33.08 -13.09
C TYR A 263 -9.47 34.00 -12.28
N THR A 264 -9.90 34.36 -11.08
CA THR A 264 -9.10 35.04 -10.06
C THR A 264 -8.94 34.13 -8.84
N VAL A 265 -7.97 34.41 -7.98
CA VAL A 265 -7.84 33.78 -6.66
C VAL A 265 -7.94 34.87 -5.61
N GLU A 266 -8.96 34.80 -4.76
CA GLU A 266 -9.27 35.84 -3.75
C GLU A 266 -8.69 35.50 -2.37
N GLU A 267 -8.42 34.22 -2.11
CA GLU A 267 -7.88 33.72 -0.84
C GLU A 267 -7.13 32.39 -1.01
N ALA A 268 -6.27 32.05 -0.05
CA ALA A 268 -5.53 30.80 -0.04
C ALA A 268 -6.44 29.60 0.33
N GLY A 269 -7.09 29.03 -0.67
CA GLY A 269 -7.87 27.79 -0.53
C GLY A 269 -7.03 26.51 -0.49
N LEU A 270 -7.72 25.38 -0.33
CA LEU A 270 -7.18 24.02 -0.29
C LEU A 270 -7.43 23.29 -1.61
N LYS A 271 -6.80 22.12 -1.80
CA LYS A 271 -7.25 21.11 -2.77
C LYS A 271 -8.10 20.07 -2.05
N ALA A 272 -9.39 20.36 -1.93
CA ALA A 272 -10.32 19.62 -1.08
C ALA A 272 -11.70 19.39 -1.72
N ASN A 273 -11.82 19.41 -3.05
CA ASN A 273 -13.07 19.04 -3.73
C ASN A 273 -13.33 17.52 -3.63
N MET A 274 -14.61 17.13 -3.58
CA MET A 274 -15.04 15.75 -3.84
C MET A 274 -14.94 15.42 -5.34
N THR A 275 -14.89 14.13 -5.69
CA THR A 275 -15.01 13.65 -7.07
C THR A 275 -16.42 13.16 -7.40
N ASP A 276 -16.81 13.20 -8.67
CA ASP A 276 -18.07 12.63 -9.14
C ASP A 276 -18.16 11.12 -8.91
N VAL A 277 -17.03 10.41 -8.82
CA VAL A 277 -17.00 8.99 -8.46
C VAL A 277 -17.46 8.80 -7.00
N GLN A 278 -16.91 9.60 -6.08
CA GLN A 278 -17.34 9.62 -4.66
C GLN A 278 -18.80 10.07 -4.54
N ALA A 279 -19.18 11.14 -5.23
CA ALA A 279 -20.53 11.69 -5.18
C ALA A 279 -21.58 10.72 -5.73
N ALA A 280 -21.32 10.06 -6.87
CA ALA A 280 -22.22 9.07 -7.45
C ALA A 280 -22.42 7.84 -6.53
N VAL A 281 -21.40 7.43 -5.78
CA VAL A 281 -21.53 6.44 -4.70
C VAL A 281 -22.40 7.01 -3.56
N GLY A 282 -22.14 8.23 -3.10
CA GLY A 282 -22.92 8.91 -2.07
C GLY A 282 -24.42 8.99 -2.37
N ARG A 283 -24.78 9.51 -3.56
CA ARG A 283 -26.16 9.58 -4.06
C ARG A 283 -26.86 8.23 -4.14
N ALA A 284 -26.14 7.20 -4.58
CA ALA A 284 -26.69 5.85 -4.71
C ALA A 284 -26.90 5.17 -3.34
N GLN A 285 -26.13 5.55 -2.33
CA GLN A 285 -26.26 5.02 -0.97
C GLN A 285 -27.20 5.82 -0.07
N LEU A 286 -27.37 7.12 -0.31
CA LEU A 286 -28.30 7.97 0.45
C LEU A 286 -29.74 7.43 0.38
N ARG A 287 -30.09 6.82 -0.77
CA ARG A 287 -31.36 6.12 -1.02
C ARG A 287 -31.59 4.86 -0.16
N HIS A 288 -30.53 4.28 0.38
CA HIS A 288 -30.57 3.11 1.29
C HIS A 288 -30.40 3.52 2.76
N PHE A 289 -30.08 4.79 3.03
CA PHE A 289 -29.59 5.24 4.33
C PHE A 289 -30.61 5.03 5.46
N ASP A 290 -31.89 5.40 5.26
CA ASP A 290 -32.90 5.29 6.32
C ASP A 290 -33.13 3.84 6.77
N HIS A 291 -33.04 2.88 5.84
CA HIS A 291 -33.09 1.46 6.15
C HIS A 291 -31.85 1.01 6.95
N TRP A 292 -30.65 1.46 6.56
CA TRP A 292 -29.42 1.19 7.30
C TRP A 292 -29.44 1.81 8.70
N GLN A 293 -30.04 2.99 8.84
CA GLN A 293 -30.18 3.72 10.10
C GLN A 293 -31.17 3.02 11.05
N ALA A 294 -32.31 2.56 10.54
CA ALA A 294 -33.26 1.73 11.28
C ALA A 294 -32.62 0.39 11.71
N ARG A 295 -31.83 -0.25 10.83
CA ARG A 295 -31.11 -1.48 11.16
C ARG A 295 -30.05 -1.27 12.26
N ARG A 296 -29.28 -0.17 12.20
CA ARG A 296 -28.34 0.22 13.27
C ARG A 296 -29.04 0.44 14.61
N ALA A 297 -30.20 1.11 14.62
CA ALA A 297 -30.99 1.32 15.84
C ALA A 297 -31.52 0.00 16.44
N ALA A 298 -32.02 -0.92 15.61
CA ALA A 298 -32.47 -2.23 16.07
C ALA A 298 -31.34 -3.08 16.68
N LEU A 299 -30.15 -3.06 16.07
CA LEU A 299 -28.96 -3.73 16.59
C LEU A 299 -28.47 -3.09 17.91
N ALA A 300 -28.48 -1.76 18.00
CA ALA A 300 -28.13 -1.05 19.23
C ALA A 300 -29.12 -1.37 20.37
N ALA A 301 -30.43 -1.38 20.11
CA ALA A 301 -31.43 -1.78 21.10
C ALA A 301 -31.24 -3.22 21.59
N ARG A 302 -30.85 -4.15 20.70
CA ARG A 302 -30.50 -5.53 21.07
C ARG A 302 -29.27 -5.59 21.98
N TYR A 303 -28.21 -4.84 21.66
CA TYR A 303 -27.06 -4.70 22.56
C TYR A 303 -27.47 -4.15 23.94
N THR A 304 -28.30 -3.10 23.99
CA THR A 304 -28.75 -2.52 25.26
C THR A 304 -29.53 -3.53 26.10
N ALA A 305 -30.44 -4.30 25.50
CA ALA A 305 -31.21 -5.32 26.20
C ALA A 305 -30.34 -6.51 26.67
N ALA A 306 -29.39 -6.97 25.84
CA ALA A 306 -28.56 -8.13 26.15
C ALA A 306 -27.40 -7.83 27.13
N LEU A 307 -26.94 -6.58 27.20
CA LEU A 307 -25.85 -6.17 28.09
C LEU A 307 -26.32 -5.62 29.46
N ALA A 308 -27.61 -5.37 29.65
CA ALA A 308 -28.16 -4.84 30.91
C ALA A 308 -27.81 -5.69 32.15
N GLU A 309 -27.69 -7.01 31.97
CA GLU A 309 -27.37 -7.97 33.03
C GLU A 309 -25.87 -8.32 33.12
N VAL A 310 -24.98 -7.62 32.39
CA VAL A 310 -23.52 -7.88 32.40
C VAL A 310 -22.83 -6.91 33.38
N PRO A 311 -22.35 -7.37 34.55
CA PRO A 311 -21.84 -6.47 35.59
C PRO A 311 -20.68 -5.62 35.11
N GLY A 312 -20.78 -4.30 35.25
CA GLY A 312 -19.70 -3.38 34.88
C GLY A 312 -19.57 -3.05 33.38
N ILE A 313 -20.44 -3.57 32.50
CA ILE A 313 -20.59 -3.08 31.13
C ILE A 313 -21.75 -2.10 31.07
N VAL A 314 -21.47 -0.82 30.81
CA VAL A 314 -22.50 0.25 30.84
C VAL A 314 -22.47 1.05 29.53
N PRO A 315 -23.55 1.11 28.72
CA PRO A 315 -23.61 1.97 27.54
C PRO A 315 -23.56 3.46 27.93
N LEU A 316 -23.11 4.32 27.02
CA LEU A 316 -23.08 5.76 27.27
C LEU A 316 -24.48 6.38 27.33
N GLU A 317 -24.66 7.32 28.26
CA GLU A 317 -25.87 8.11 28.44
C GLU A 317 -26.00 9.20 27.34
N PRO A 318 -27.20 9.46 26.78
CA PRO A 318 -27.41 10.59 25.89
C PRO A 318 -27.17 11.94 26.58
N ALA A 319 -26.42 12.84 25.96
CA ALA A 319 -26.19 14.20 26.49
C ALA A 319 -27.34 15.18 26.23
N ALA A 320 -28.26 14.86 25.31
CA ALA A 320 -29.44 15.64 24.98
C ALA A 320 -30.59 14.72 24.54
N ALA A 321 -31.81 15.26 24.49
CA ALA A 321 -32.95 14.59 23.87
C ALA A 321 -32.85 14.59 22.33
N GLY A 322 -33.48 13.60 21.69
CA GLY A 322 -33.53 13.46 20.24
C GLY A 322 -33.09 12.07 19.76
N ARG A 323 -32.94 11.89 18.45
CA ARG A 323 -32.61 10.60 17.82
C ARG A 323 -31.10 10.41 17.71
N HIS A 324 -30.61 9.26 18.17
CA HIS A 324 -29.22 8.84 18.05
C HIS A 324 -29.00 8.13 16.69
N ALA A 325 -27.97 8.52 15.94
CA ALA A 325 -27.59 7.88 14.67
C ALA A 325 -26.91 6.51 14.83
N HIS A 326 -26.58 6.08 16.06
CA HIS A 326 -25.91 4.79 16.33
C HIS A 326 -24.78 4.48 15.33
N HIS A 327 -23.83 5.42 15.17
CA HIS A 327 -22.67 5.20 14.32
C HIS A 327 -21.70 4.20 14.98
N LEU A 328 -21.51 4.36 16.30
CA LEU A 328 -20.81 3.43 17.17
C LEU A 328 -21.79 2.92 18.23
N TYR A 329 -21.63 1.68 18.68
CA TYR A 329 -22.14 1.25 19.98
C TYR A 329 -20.97 1.29 20.97
N VAL A 330 -21.00 2.22 21.91
CA VAL A 330 -19.90 2.45 22.86
C VAL A 330 -20.37 2.12 24.28
N VAL A 331 -19.59 1.29 24.95
CA VAL A 331 -19.77 0.95 26.36
C VAL A 331 -18.56 1.39 27.18
N ARG A 332 -18.78 1.52 28.48
CA ARG A 332 -17.77 1.69 29.51
C ARG A 332 -17.56 0.34 30.20
N VAL A 333 -16.31 -0.11 30.23
CA VAL A 333 -15.84 -1.20 31.08
C VAL A 333 -15.46 -0.58 32.42
N LEU A 334 -16.22 -0.89 33.46
CA LEU A 334 -16.01 -0.42 34.82
C LEU A 334 -15.31 -1.50 35.66
N ASP A 335 -14.66 -1.11 36.75
CA ASP A 335 -13.94 -2.01 37.66
C ASP A 335 -14.78 -3.22 38.14
N ALA A 336 -16.10 -3.04 38.22
CA ALA A 336 -17.08 -4.09 38.55
C ALA A 336 -17.15 -5.25 37.53
N TYR A 337 -16.57 -5.09 36.34
CA TYR A 337 -16.39 -6.15 35.34
C TYR A 337 -15.24 -7.12 35.70
N GLY A 338 -14.32 -6.71 36.59
CA GLY A 338 -13.22 -7.55 37.09
C GLY A 338 -12.07 -7.77 36.08
N THR A 339 -12.09 -7.13 34.91
CA THR A 339 -11.04 -7.17 33.88
C THR A 339 -10.90 -5.79 33.26
N SER A 340 -9.67 -5.36 32.91
CA SER A 340 -9.46 -4.03 32.31
C SER A 340 -10.02 -3.96 30.88
N ARG A 341 -10.28 -2.75 30.37
CA ARG A 341 -10.72 -2.56 28.98
C ARG A 341 -9.72 -3.12 27.97
N ASP A 342 -8.42 -2.91 28.20
CA ASP A 342 -7.37 -3.37 27.28
C ASP A 342 -7.23 -4.90 27.31
N ASP A 343 -7.29 -5.53 28.50
CA ASP A 343 -7.33 -7.00 28.62
C ASP A 343 -8.59 -7.59 27.96
N LEU A 344 -9.73 -6.90 28.05
CA LEU A 344 -11.00 -7.31 27.43
C LEU A 344 -10.98 -7.18 25.90
N VAL A 345 -10.31 -6.17 25.34
CA VAL A 345 -10.05 -6.08 23.89
C VAL A 345 -9.27 -7.32 23.43
N ASP A 346 -8.26 -7.71 24.20
CA ASP A 346 -7.42 -8.88 23.94
C ASP A 346 -8.19 -10.22 24.04
N LEU A 347 -9.10 -10.34 25.02
CA LEU A 347 -9.99 -11.50 25.16
C LEU A 347 -10.97 -11.61 23.98
N LEU A 348 -11.69 -10.53 23.66
CA LEU A 348 -12.62 -10.49 22.53
C LEU A 348 -11.90 -10.72 21.19
N ALA A 349 -10.67 -10.23 21.03
CA ALA A 349 -9.85 -10.49 19.84
C ALA A 349 -9.48 -11.98 19.70
N ARG A 350 -9.21 -12.70 20.80
CA ARG A 350 -8.98 -14.16 20.79
C ARG A 350 -10.25 -14.93 20.40
N ASP A 351 -11.42 -14.41 20.73
CA ASP A 351 -12.71 -14.92 20.27
C ASP A 351 -13.05 -14.50 18.82
N GLY A 352 -12.15 -13.79 18.13
CA GLY A 352 -12.40 -13.30 16.76
C GLY A 352 -13.48 -12.22 16.70
N ILE A 353 -13.65 -11.43 17.75
CA ILE A 353 -14.53 -10.27 17.83
C ILE A 353 -13.67 -9.01 17.74
N GLY A 354 -13.76 -8.30 16.61
CA GLY A 354 -13.08 -7.03 16.41
C GLY A 354 -13.74 -5.91 17.23
N THR A 355 -12.97 -5.23 18.07
CA THR A 355 -13.41 -4.06 18.84
C THR A 355 -12.53 -2.84 18.51
N SER A 356 -12.85 -1.68 19.08
CA SER A 356 -12.07 -0.45 18.87
C SER A 356 -12.23 0.54 20.03
N VAL A 357 -11.43 1.60 20.05
CA VAL A 357 -11.45 2.65 21.09
C VAL A 357 -11.57 4.02 20.43
N HIS A 358 -12.76 4.62 20.50
CA HIS A 358 -13.06 5.95 19.97
C HIS A 358 -13.18 6.94 21.14
N PHE A 359 -12.17 7.71 21.52
CA PHE A 359 -10.85 7.86 20.89
C PHE A 359 -9.76 7.88 21.98
N VAL A 360 -8.50 7.70 21.58
CA VAL A 360 -7.38 8.18 22.39
C VAL A 360 -7.48 9.71 22.45
N PRO A 361 -7.60 10.34 23.63
CA PRO A 361 -7.75 11.79 23.74
C PRO A 361 -6.56 12.51 23.10
N PRO A 362 -6.75 13.60 22.34
CA PRO A 362 -5.65 14.31 21.73
C PRO A 362 -4.56 14.76 22.72
N HIS A 363 -4.90 15.15 23.95
CA HIS A 363 -3.90 15.50 24.97
C HIS A 363 -3.09 14.31 25.52
N HIS A 364 -3.46 13.06 25.20
CA HIS A 364 -2.61 11.88 25.44
C HIS A 364 -1.65 11.62 24.28
N LEU A 365 -1.98 12.05 23.05
CA LEU A 365 -1.17 11.83 21.85
C LEU A 365 0.05 12.79 21.80
N PRO A 366 1.29 12.30 21.59
CA PRO A 366 2.51 13.11 21.72
C PRO A 366 2.50 14.45 21.00
N TYR A 367 2.07 14.48 19.72
CA TYR A 367 2.07 15.69 18.89
C TYR A 367 1.20 16.83 19.44
N PHE A 368 0.11 16.53 20.15
CA PHE A 368 -0.83 17.56 20.61
C PHE A 368 -0.61 17.98 22.07
N ARG A 369 0.19 17.25 22.85
CA ARG A 369 0.53 17.59 24.25
C ARG A 369 1.07 19.02 24.37
N ASP A 370 1.96 19.38 23.45
CA ASP A 370 2.66 20.67 23.45
C ASP A 370 1.85 21.79 22.76
N LEU A 371 0.73 21.44 22.10
CA LEU A 371 -0.10 22.36 21.30
C LEU A 371 -1.46 22.69 21.96
N LEU A 372 -1.95 21.83 22.86
CA LEU A 372 -3.24 22.00 23.53
C LEU A 372 -3.11 22.80 24.82
N THR A 373 -3.80 23.94 24.91
CA THR A 373 -3.86 24.75 26.15
C THR A 373 -4.82 24.11 27.16
N ALA A 374 -4.35 23.13 27.94
CA ALA A 374 -5.16 22.47 28.96
C ALA A 374 -5.74 23.48 29.99
N PRO A 375 -7.04 23.35 30.37
CA PRO A 375 -7.64 24.24 31.36
C PRO A 375 -7.10 23.96 32.77
N PRO A 376 -7.11 24.96 33.69
CA PRO A 376 -6.79 24.76 35.10
C PRO A 376 -7.66 23.66 35.73
N GLY A 377 -7.02 22.70 36.39
CA GLY A 377 -7.65 21.48 36.90
C GLY A 377 -7.65 20.30 35.92
N GLY A 378 -7.11 20.45 34.70
CA GLY A 378 -6.96 19.37 33.74
C GLY A 378 -8.25 18.92 33.07
N LEU A 379 -8.26 17.67 32.58
CA LEU A 379 -9.36 17.06 31.83
C LEU A 379 -9.84 15.76 32.52
N PRO A 380 -10.09 15.76 33.84
CA PRO A 380 -10.30 14.56 34.64
C PRO A 380 -11.50 13.70 34.21
N GLY A 381 -12.56 14.29 33.64
CA GLY A 381 -13.67 13.50 33.12
C GLY A 381 -13.26 12.69 31.88
N THR A 382 -12.45 13.30 31.03
CA THR A 382 -11.86 12.66 29.84
C THR A 382 -10.82 11.60 30.23
N ASP A 383 -9.97 11.92 31.19
CA ASP A 383 -8.90 11.03 31.69
C ASP A 383 -9.48 9.80 32.42
N ALA A 384 -10.58 9.95 33.15
CA ALA A 384 -11.30 8.84 33.79
C ALA A 384 -12.10 7.98 32.79
N LEU A 385 -12.62 8.58 31.71
CA LEU A 385 -13.41 7.87 30.71
C LEU A 385 -12.55 7.07 29.72
N PHE A 386 -11.44 7.62 29.24
CA PHE A 386 -10.61 6.96 28.23
C PHE A 386 -10.24 5.49 28.53
N PRO A 387 -9.76 5.10 29.73
CA PRO A 387 -9.45 3.70 30.03
C PRO A 387 -10.68 2.78 30.12
N GLN A 388 -11.90 3.32 30.09
CA GLN A 388 -13.16 2.55 30.15
C GLN A 388 -13.79 2.32 28.77
N LEU A 389 -13.48 3.17 27.76
CA LEU A 389 -14.18 3.17 26.47
C LEU A 389 -13.92 1.90 25.63
N LEU A 390 -14.98 1.17 25.29
CA LEU A 390 -14.96 0.05 24.34
C LEU A 390 -16.04 0.24 23.27
N SER A 391 -15.64 0.22 22.00
CA SER A 391 -16.54 0.26 20.84
C SER A 391 -16.78 -1.16 20.33
N LEU A 392 -18.06 -1.59 20.32
CA LEU A 392 -18.48 -2.91 19.84
C LEU A 392 -18.84 -2.86 18.34
N PRO A 393 -18.81 -4.00 17.62
CA PRO A 393 -19.24 -4.08 16.22
C PRO A 393 -20.61 -3.46 15.96
N LEU A 394 -20.69 -2.51 15.02
CA LEU A 394 -21.98 -1.95 14.59
C LEU A 394 -21.94 -1.46 13.14
N TYR A 395 -22.57 -2.23 12.25
CA TYR A 395 -22.75 -1.92 10.83
C TYR A 395 -24.05 -2.57 10.31
N PRO A 396 -24.64 -2.08 9.20
CA PRO A 396 -25.99 -2.52 8.79
C PRO A 396 -26.11 -4.02 8.51
N ASP A 397 -25.05 -4.63 7.97
CA ASP A 397 -25.02 -6.05 7.59
C ASP A 397 -24.65 -6.98 8.75
N LEU A 398 -24.54 -6.45 9.98
CA LEU A 398 -24.28 -7.27 11.17
C LEU A 398 -25.49 -8.17 11.47
N ALA A 399 -25.24 -9.47 11.55
CA ALA A 399 -26.24 -10.47 11.90
C ALA A 399 -26.60 -10.37 13.39
N GLU A 400 -27.86 -10.66 13.73
CA GLU A 400 -28.30 -10.64 15.13
C GLU A 400 -27.59 -11.70 15.98
N ALA A 401 -27.35 -12.89 15.43
CA ALA A 401 -26.53 -13.91 16.08
C ALA A 401 -25.07 -13.47 16.32
N ALA A 402 -24.56 -12.48 15.58
CA ALA A 402 -23.25 -11.90 15.84
C ALA A 402 -23.30 -10.88 16.99
N VAL A 403 -24.39 -10.10 17.12
CA VAL A 403 -24.65 -9.30 18.33
C VAL A 403 -24.77 -10.19 19.56
N ASP A 404 -25.56 -11.27 19.47
CA ASP A 404 -25.73 -12.25 20.55
C ASP A 404 -24.39 -12.88 20.95
N ARG A 405 -23.52 -13.19 19.96
CA ARG A 405 -22.16 -13.71 20.20
C ARG A 405 -21.27 -12.71 20.94
N VAL A 406 -21.32 -11.41 20.59
CA VAL A 406 -20.56 -10.37 21.30
C VAL A 406 -21.05 -10.20 22.74
N CYS A 407 -22.37 -10.22 22.96
CA CYS A 407 -22.96 -10.15 24.30
C CYS A 407 -22.64 -11.41 25.13
N GLY A 408 -22.65 -12.59 24.51
CA GLY A 408 -22.26 -13.86 25.13
C GLY A 408 -20.81 -13.84 25.62
N ALA A 409 -19.86 -13.49 24.75
CA ALA A 409 -18.45 -13.38 25.13
C ALA A 409 -18.22 -12.36 26.26
N LEU A 410 -18.90 -11.20 26.21
CA LEU A 410 -18.87 -10.20 27.29
C LEU A 410 -19.39 -10.77 28.63
N ALA A 411 -20.46 -11.57 28.60
CA ALA A 411 -21.05 -12.20 29.79
C ALA A 411 -20.25 -13.44 30.30
N GLU A 412 -19.48 -14.10 29.43
CA GLU A 412 -18.60 -15.21 29.76
C GLU A 412 -17.32 -14.71 30.46
N HIS A 413 -16.62 -13.72 29.87
CA HIS A 413 -15.40 -13.17 30.46
C HIS A 413 -15.65 -12.46 31.81
N ALA A 414 -16.83 -11.86 32.00
CA ALA A 414 -17.28 -11.31 33.30
C ALA A 414 -17.27 -12.33 34.46
N ARG A 415 -17.23 -13.63 34.17
CA ARG A 415 -17.24 -14.72 35.17
C ARG A 415 -15.85 -15.32 35.43
N GLY A 416 -14.82 -14.94 34.66
CA GLY A 416 -13.49 -15.55 34.72
C GLY A 416 -12.64 -15.18 35.94
N GLY A 417 -12.86 -14.01 36.55
CA GLY A 417 -11.97 -13.47 37.59
C GLY A 417 -12.02 -14.15 38.97
N GLY A 418 -12.93 -15.10 39.20
CA GLY A 418 -13.26 -15.58 40.56
C GLY A 418 -12.46 -16.77 41.11
N ALA A 419 -11.61 -17.44 40.33
CA ALA A 419 -11.19 -18.82 40.63
C ALA A 419 -9.68 -19.11 40.46
N ALA A 420 -8.78 -18.24 40.91
CA ALA A 420 -7.32 -18.45 40.81
C ALA A 420 -6.50 -17.94 42.03
N ALA A 421 -6.97 -18.18 43.25
CA ALA A 421 -6.25 -17.78 44.49
C ALA A 421 -6.29 -18.87 45.58
N GLY A 422 -5.62 -20.00 45.35
CA GLY A 422 -5.52 -21.10 46.33
C GLY A 422 -4.23 -21.90 46.18
N SER A 423 -3.50 -22.09 47.28
CA SER A 423 -2.13 -22.64 47.38
C SER A 423 -1.04 -21.79 46.67
N THR A 424 0.17 -21.60 47.21
CA THR A 424 0.72 -21.90 48.55
C THR A 424 1.88 -20.93 48.81
N GLY A 425 1.97 -20.30 50.00
CA GLY A 425 3.00 -19.28 50.26
C GLY A 425 3.09 -18.77 51.70
N THR A 426 3.55 -19.64 52.61
CA THR A 426 4.15 -19.33 53.93
C THR A 426 3.96 -17.91 54.51
N ALA A 427 2.90 -17.71 55.32
CA ALA A 427 2.78 -16.54 56.18
C ALA A 427 3.55 -16.76 57.51
N GLY A 428 4.54 -15.92 57.79
CA GLY A 428 5.27 -15.91 59.06
C GLY A 428 4.91 -14.69 59.91
N SER A 429 4.52 -14.93 61.17
CA SER A 429 4.32 -13.99 62.31
C SER A 429 3.78 -12.58 62.02
N ALA A 430 2.60 -12.27 62.58
CA ALA A 430 2.12 -10.90 62.71
C ALA A 430 2.90 -10.10 63.79
N VAL A 431 2.95 -8.78 63.61
CA VAL A 431 3.16 -7.76 64.66
C VAL A 431 2.19 -6.61 64.38
N THR A 432 1.68 -5.95 65.42
CA THR A 432 0.52 -5.04 65.36
C THR A 432 0.87 -3.57 65.63
N GLY A 433 0.03 -2.67 65.10
CA GLY A 433 -0.19 -1.32 65.66
C GLY A 433 0.43 -0.14 64.91
N GLY A 434 -0.33 0.96 64.82
CA GLY A 434 0.12 2.25 64.27
C GLY A 434 -1.03 3.07 63.67
N SER A 435 -1.54 4.06 64.42
CA SER A 435 -2.57 5.01 63.94
C SER A 435 -1.97 6.25 63.25
N PRO A 436 -2.73 6.99 62.43
CA PRO A 436 -2.17 7.93 61.46
C PRO A 436 -1.69 9.26 62.05
N GLY A 437 -0.60 9.80 61.48
CA GLY A 437 0.01 11.08 61.85
C GLY A 437 -0.17 12.18 60.79
N THR A 438 -0.92 13.21 61.18
CA THR A 438 -0.97 14.60 60.69
C THR A 438 0.03 15.09 59.63
N VAL A 439 -0.51 15.74 58.58
CA VAL A 439 0.20 16.76 57.77
C VAL A 439 0.26 18.09 58.54
N PRO A 440 1.40 18.81 58.53
CA PRO A 440 1.30 20.26 58.25
C PRO A 440 2.47 20.89 57.46
N ALA A 441 2.12 21.94 56.71
CA ALA A 441 2.94 23.09 56.29
C ALA A 441 4.08 22.90 55.26
N ALA A 442 4.41 24.00 54.59
CA ALA A 442 5.37 24.11 53.49
C ALA A 442 6.52 25.07 53.82
N ALA A 443 7.64 24.97 53.09
CA ALA A 443 8.67 26.01 53.03
C ALA A 443 9.42 26.00 51.68
N ASP A 444 9.51 27.19 51.09
CA ASP A 444 10.44 27.77 50.11
C ASP A 444 11.22 26.96 49.05
N ASP A 445 11.14 27.54 47.85
CA ASP A 445 12.09 27.47 46.73
C ASP A 445 13.57 27.74 47.11
N ARG A 446 14.45 26.87 46.62
CA ARG A 446 15.71 27.27 45.95
C ARG A 446 16.44 26.10 45.28
N SER A 447 16.39 26.00 43.95
CA SER A 447 17.43 25.30 43.13
C SER A 447 17.26 25.48 41.62
N ALA A 448 17.17 26.73 41.16
CA ALA A 448 17.39 27.05 39.76
C ALA A 448 18.89 27.03 39.40
N ASP A 449 19.47 25.84 39.26
CA ASP A 449 20.39 25.49 38.15
C ASP A 449 20.66 23.98 38.14
N ARG A 450 20.15 23.28 37.11
CA ARG A 450 20.57 21.91 36.80
C ARG A 450 20.30 21.65 35.31
N PRO A 451 21.29 21.18 34.54
CA PRO A 451 21.05 20.79 33.15
C PRO A 451 19.92 19.77 33.05
N LEU A 452 19.05 19.95 32.05
CA LEU A 452 18.10 18.91 31.66
C LEU A 452 18.89 17.64 31.34
N PRO A 453 18.51 16.46 31.87
CA PRO A 453 19.14 15.21 31.46
C PRO A 453 18.91 15.02 29.95
N PRO A 454 19.87 14.43 29.22
CA PRO A 454 19.64 14.08 27.82
C PRO A 454 18.41 13.17 27.72
N PRO A 455 17.59 13.29 26.66
CA PRO A 455 16.34 12.56 26.54
C PRO A 455 16.60 11.07 26.69
N THR A 456 15.98 10.44 27.69
CA THR A 456 16.11 9.01 27.93
C THR A 456 15.63 8.26 26.69
N PRO A 457 16.43 7.34 26.11
CA PRO A 457 16.01 6.62 24.92
C PRO A 457 14.77 5.80 25.23
N HIS A 458 13.69 6.02 24.49
CA HIS A 458 12.50 5.18 24.60
C HIS A 458 12.90 3.72 24.37
N PRO A 459 12.58 2.80 25.30
CA PRO A 459 12.88 1.39 25.09
C PRO A 459 12.04 0.89 23.92
N GLY A 460 12.70 0.52 22.83
CA GLY A 460 12.03 -0.05 21.66
C GLY A 460 11.22 -1.29 22.03
N LEU A 461 10.11 -1.50 21.33
CA LEU A 461 9.15 -2.58 21.54
C LEU A 461 9.86 -3.94 21.50
N ARG A 462 9.57 -4.80 22.46
CA ARG A 462 10.18 -6.13 22.62
C ARG A 462 9.85 -6.99 21.40
N THR A 463 10.86 -7.24 20.58
CA THR A 463 10.73 -7.82 19.24
C THR A 463 11.23 -9.26 19.21
N LEU A 464 10.38 -10.19 18.76
CA LEU A 464 10.77 -11.57 18.48
C LEU A 464 11.13 -11.68 17.00
N VAL A 465 12.32 -12.19 16.69
CA VAL A 465 12.76 -12.36 15.30
C VAL A 465 12.55 -13.82 14.88
N VAL A 466 11.66 -14.02 13.91
CA VAL A 466 11.39 -15.33 13.34
C VAL A 466 12.43 -15.60 12.26
N GLY A 467 13.26 -16.63 12.48
CA GLY A 467 14.49 -16.92 11.74
C GLY A 467 15.73 -16.51 12.51
N ALA A 468 16.55 -17.49 12.92
CA ALA A 468 17.89 -17.30 13.48
C ALA A 468 19.02 -17.53 12.46
N GLY A 469 18.68 -17.75 11.18
CA GLY A 469 19.60 -17.71 10.05
C GLY A 469 20.13 -16.31 9.73
N GLU A 470 21.01 -16.20 8.73
CA GLU A 470 21.78 -14.97 8.46
C GLU A 470 20.92 -13.69 8.28
N ALA A 471 19.74 -13.78 7.68
CA ALA A 471 18.83 -12.64 7.54
C ALA A 471 18.32 -12.13 8.89
N GLY A 472 17.85 -13.02 9.78
CA GLY A 472 17.48 -12.66 11.14
C GLY A 472 18.65 -12.17 11.99
N ARG A 473 19.84 -12.75 11.80
CA ARG A 473 21.09 -12.30 12.46
C ARG A 473 21.53 -10.91 11.98
N ALA A 474 21.29 -10.54 10.72
CA ALA A 474 21.47 -9.17 10.24
C ALA A 474 20.44 -8.24 10.89
N LEU A 475 19.15 -8.54 10.72
CA LEU A 475 18.04 -7.77 11.28
C LEU A 475 18.21 -7.47 12.78
N ALA A 476 18.50 -8.49 13.60
CA ALA A 476 18.67 -8.32 15.04
C ALA A 476 19.85 -7.40 15.40
N ARG A 477 20.94 -7.41 14.62
CA ARG A 477 22.06 -6.47 14.80
C ARG A 477 21.66 -5.05 14.42
N ASP A 478 20.90 -4.88 13.33
CA ASP A 478 20.49 -3.57 12.84
C ASP A 478 19.43 -2.92 13.74
N LEU A 479 18.49 -3.71 14.28
CA LEU A 479 17.57 -3.26 15.33
C LEU A 479 18.30 -2.87 16.63
N ALA A 480 19.31 -3.65 17.04
CA ALA A 480 20.11 -3.32 18.23
C ALA A 480 20.99 -2.07 18.05
N ARG A 481 21.37 -1.72 16.81
CA ARG A 481 22.18 -0.54 16.47
C ARG A 481 21.38 0.73 16.25
N THR A 482 20.11 0.62 15.88
CA THR A 482 19.29 1.75 15.41
C THR A 482 18.01 1.92 16.24
N PRO A 483 18.09 2.55 17.43
CA PRO A 483 16.92 2.78 18.30
C PRO A 483 15.76 3.51 17.63
N ALA A 484 16.03 4.29 16.58
CA ALA A 484 15.02 5.02 15.80
C ALA A 484 13.95 4.12 15.15
N TYR A 485 14.22 2.81 14.96
CA TYR A 485 13.20 1.87 14.50
C TYR A 485 12.12 1.55 15.57
N GLY A 486 12.33 1.92 16.83
CA GLY A 486 11.36 1.65 17.91
C GLY A 486 11.17 0.16 18.23
N LEU A 487 12.13 -0.68 17.88
CA LEU A 487 12.10 -2.14 17.99
C LEU A 487 13.38 -2.64 18.67
N ARG A 488 13.25 -3.54 19.65
CA ARG A 488 14.35 -4.09 20.45
C ARG A 488 14.28 -5.62 20.43
N PRO A 489 15.21 -6.33 19.79
CA PRO A 489 15.13 -7.79 19.70
C PRO A 489 15.35 -8.45 21.08
N VAL A 490 14.54 -9.46 21.40
CA VAL A 490 14.60 -10.20 22.69
C VAL A 490 14.92 -11.69 22.56
N GLY A 491 14.86 -12.23 21.34
CA GLY A 491 15.16 -13.64 21.05
C GLY A 491 14.80 -14.00 19.61
N PHE A 492 15.11 -15.24 19.25
CA PHE A 492 14.80 -15.84 17.95
C PHE A 492 13.85 -17.03 18.06
N LEU A 493 13.19 -17.37 16.96
CA LEU A 493 12.63 -18.71 16.69
C LEU A 493 13.24 -19.27 15.40
N ASP A 494 13.53 -20.56 15.34
CA ASP A 494 14.05 -21.23 14.15
C ASP A 494 13.86 -22.74 14.32
N ASP A 495 13.45 -23.49 13.29
CA ASP A 495 13.21 -24.94 13.45
C ASP A 495 14.49 -25.79 13.37
N ASP A 496 15.62 -25.17 13.03
CA ASP A 496 16.90 -25.85 12.83
C ASP A 496 17.42 -26.47 14.15
N PRO A 497 17.53 -27.81 14.24
CA PRO A 497 17.96 -28.49 15.46
C PRO A 497 19.37 -28.09 15.94
N ASP A 498 20.23 -27.58 15.06
CA ASP A 498 21.57 -27.11 15.47
C ASP A 498 21.52 -25.74 16.15
N LYS A 499 20.59 -24.87 15.74
CA LYS A 499 20.34 -23.59 16.42
C LYS A 499 19.65 -23.79 17.76
N HIS A 500 18.74 -24.78 17.86
CA HIS A 500 18.21 -25.25 19.15
C HIS A 500 19.33 -25.79 20.06
N ARG A 501 20.22 -26.66 19.55
CA ARG A 501 21.34 -27.22 20.32
C ARG A 501 22.35 -26.16 20.77
N ALA A 502 22.53 -25.08 20.00
CA ALA A 502 23.34 -23.93 20.41
C ALA A 502 22.68 -23.06 21.50
N GLY A 503 21.34 -23.05 21.57
CA GLY A 503 20.53 -22.31 22.56
C GLY A 503 20.58 -20.77 22.47
N ARG A 504 21.61 -20.20 21.84
CA ARG A 504 21.78 -18.76 21.58
C ARG A 504 22.41 -18.55 20.22
N VAL A 505 22.07 -17.43 19.58
CA VAL A 505 22.63 -17.00 18.31
C VAL A 505 23.11 -15.56 18.46
N GLY A 506 24.42 -15.40 18.71
CA GLY A 506 24.96 -14.17 19.26
C GLY A 506 24.45 -13.95 20.69
N ASP A 507 24.20 -12.70 21.07
CA ASP A 507 23.76 -12.36 22.42
C ASP A 507 22.30 -12.75 22.72
N LEU A 508 21.51 -13.13 21.71
CA LEU A 508 20.09 -13.44 21.84
C LEU A 508 19.83 -14.95 21.96
N PRO A 509 18.87 -15.38 22.80
CA PRO A 509 18.48 -16.79 22.91
C PRO A 509 17.66 -17.25 21.70
N VAL A 510 17.74 -18.55 21.39
CA VAL A 510 16.75 -19.24 20.54
C VAL A 510 15.67 -19.78 21.48
N LEU A 511 14.44 -19.30 21.31
CA LEU A 511 13.33 -19.48 22.26
C LEU A 511 12.41 -20.66 21.91
N GLY A 512 12.61 -21.28 20.74
CA GLY A 512 11.84 -22.42 20.26
C GLY A 512 11.78 -22.48 18.74
N ASP A 513 10.97 -23.41 18.25
CA ASP A 513 10.65 -23.58 16.83
C ASP A 513 9.57 -22.56 16.38
N LEU A 514 9.10 -22.66 15.13
CA LEU A 514 8.05 -21.77 14.62
C LEU A 514 6.67 -21.99 15.27
N GLY A 515 6.40 -23.18 15.81
CA GLY A 515 5.17 -23.47 16.57
C GLY A 515 5.18 -22.83 17.96
N ALA A 516 6.36 -22.69 18.57
CA ALA A 516 6.55 -22.08 19.88
C ALA A 516 6.23 -20.57 19.94
N VAL A 517 5.91 -19.91 18.81
CA VAL A 517 5.73 -18.45 18.74
C VAL A 517 4.73 -17.88 19.76
N ARG A 518 3.59 -18.54 19.98
CA ARG A 518 2.62 -18.10 21.00
C ARG A 518 3.18 -18.19 22.42
N ALA A 519 3.94 -19.26 22.72
CA ALA A 519 4.57 -19.43 24.03
C ALA A 519 5.71 -18.42 24.24
N ALA A 520 6.55 -18.20 23.22
CA ALA A 520 7.63 -17.23 23.26
C ALA A 520 7.12 -15.79 23.39
N VAL A 521 6.03 -15.43 22.69
CA VAL A 521 5.40 -14.11 22.80
C VAL A 521 4.94 -13.83 24.22
N LEU A 522 4.21 -14.77 24.83
CA LEU A 522 3.68 -14.63 26.18
C LEU A 522 4.79 -14.64 27.24
N ALA A 523 5.68 -15.64 27.22
CA ALA A 523 6.74 -15.80 28.22
C ALA A 523 7.76 -14.65 28.21
N HIS A 524 8.07 -14.09 27.03
CA HIS A 524 9.04 -13.01 26.88
C HIS A 524 8.39 -11.63 26.71
N ARG A 525 7.08 -11.49 26.91
CA ARG A 525 6.31 -10.24 26.75
C ARG A 525 6.69 -9.51 25.47
N VAL A 526 6.40 -10.12 24.33
CA VAL A 526 6.77 -9.63 23.01
C VAL A 526 5.66 -8.71 22.49
N GLU A 527 6.04 -7.51 22.07
CA GLU A 527 5.15 -6.46 21.56
C GLU A 527 5.16 -6.41 20.02
N ALA A 528 6.19 -6.98 19.40
CA ALA A 528 6.32 -7.08 17.94
C ALA A 528 6.94 -8.41 17.49
N VAL A 529 6.47 -8.96 16.37
CA VAL A 529 7.13 -10.12 15.71
C VAL A 529 7.56 -9.71 14.31
N VAL A 530 8.82 -9.94 13.95
CA VAL A 530 9.36 -9.66 12.61
C VAL A 530 9.86 -10.95 11.99
N VAL A 531 9.42 -11.26 10.77
CA VAL A 531 9.82 -12.47 10.05
C VAL A 531 11.01 -12.19 9.13
N ALA A 532 12.08 -12.97 9.33
CA ALA A 532 13.37 -12.88 8.67
C ALA A 532 13.87 -14.27 8.22
N ILE A 533 12.96 -15.11 7.75
CA ILE A 533 13.23 -16.34 6.99
C ILE A 533 12.88 -16.07 5.51
N PRO A 534 13.86 -15.78 4.64
CA PRO A 534 13.63 -15.72 3.20
C PRO A 534 13.10 -17.07 2.69
N GLY A 535 12.06 -17.06 1.87
CA GLY A 535 11.46 -18.29 1.33
C GLY A 535 10.66 -19.13 2.34
N LEU A 536 10.22 -18.57 3.47
CA LEU A 536 9.29 -19.26 4.37
C LEU A 536 7.97 -19.59 3.65
N ASP A 537 7.54 -20.86 3.74
CA ASP A 537 6.23 -21.34 3.25
C ASP A 537 5.09 -20.36 3.61
N PRO A 538 4.30 -19.85 2.64
CA PRO A 538 3.25 -18.86 2.91
C PRO A 538 2.24 -19.30 3.97
N ASP A 539 1.87 -20.59 4.02
CA ASP A 539 0.96 -21.06 5.06
C ASP A 539 1.66 -21.19 6.43
N ARG A 540 2.97 -21.42 6.47
CA ARG A 540 3.77 -21.39 7.71
C ARG A 540 3.96 -19.96 8.19
N PHE A 541 4.17 -19.01 7.29
CA PHE A 541 4.12 -17.57 7.58
C PHE A 541 2.76 -17.18 8.16
N ARG A 542 1.65 -17.56 7.50
CA ARG A 542 0.28 -17.30 7.99
C ARG A 542 0.01 -17.93 9.36
N ARG A 543 0.49 -19.16 9.62
CA ARG A 543 0.41 -19.83 10.93
C ARG A 543 1.18 -19.05 12.00
N VAL A 544 2.41 -18.64 11.72
CA VAL A 544 3.26 -17.88 12.66
C VAL A 544 2.69 -16.48 12.94
N ALA A 545 2.25 -15.76 11.90
CA ALA A 545 1.65 -14.44 12.03
C ALA A 545 0.37 -14.49 12.89
N ARG A 546 -0.59 -15.37 12.55
CA ARG A 546 -1.83 -15.54 13.33
C ARG A 546 -1.55 -15.96 14.77
N ALA A 547 -0.55 -16.81 15.02
CA ALA A 547 -0.19 -17.25 16.36
C ALA A 547 0.55 -16.18 17.19
N ALA A 548 1.17 -15.18 16.55
CA ALA A 548 1.71 -13.99 17.19
C ALA A 548 0.61 -12.94 17.47
N GLU A 549 -0.27 -12.69 16.51
CA GLU A 549 -1.42 -11.79 16.63
C GLU A 549 -2.38 -12.26 17.74
N ALA A 550 -2.74 -13.55 17.76
CA ALA A 550 -3.54 -14.17 18.82
C ALA A 550 -2.84 -14.26 20.19
N ALA A 551 -1.58 -13.80 20.27
CA ALA A 551 -0.80 -13.68 21.49
C ALA A 551 -0.53 -12.21 21.89
N GLY A 552 -1.12 -11.24 21.19
CA GLY A 552 -1.03 -9.80 21.49
C GLY A 552 0.15 -9.06 20.85
N ALA A 553 0.99 -9.74 20.04
CA ALA A 553 2.16 -9.10 19.43
C ALA A 553 1.86 -8.54 18.03
N SER A 554 2.29 -7.30 17.78
CA SER A 554 2.15 -6.68 16.46
C SER A 554 3.07 -7.33 15.43
N VAL A 555 2.53 -8.06 14.45
CA VAL A 555 3.34 -8.60 13.34
C VAL A 555 3.78 -7.45 12.45
N ARG A 556 5.10 -7.19 12.42
CA ARG A 556 5.71 -6.07 11.72
C ARG A 556 6.62 -6.57 10.61
N TYR A 557 6.49 -5.94 9.46
CA TYR A 557 7.32 -6.23 8.29
C TYR A 557 8.35 -5.12 8.11
N LEU A 558 9.65 -5.45 8.10
CA LEU A 558 10.70 -4.50 7.75
C LEU A 558 11.04 -4.65 6.25
N PRO A 559 11.19 -3.54 5.51
CA PRO A 559 11.08 -3.58 4.05
C PRO A 559 12.40 -3.95 3.35
N SER A 560 12.45 -5.16 2.81
CA SER A 560 13.39 -5.50 1.72
C SER A 560 12.86 -6.59 0.76
N PHE A 561 11.54 -6.84 0.73
CA PHE A 561 10.96 -7.90 -0.12
C PHE A 561 9.47 -7.65 -0.51
N ILE A 562 8.66 -6.96 0.31
CA ILE A 562 7.34 -6.42 -0.11
C ILE A 562 7.44 -5.37 -1.23
N ALA A 563 8.65 -4.92 -1.59
CA ALA A 563 8.90 -4.14 -2.80
C ALA A 563 8.46 -4.87 -4.10
N ALA A 564 8.44 -6.21 -4.11
CA ALA A 564 7.95 -7.00 -5.23
C ALA A 564 6.41 -6.95 -5.37
N LEU A 565 5.67 -6.94 -4.26
CA LEU A 565 4.20 -7.14 -4.25
C LEU A 565 3.38 -5.84 -4.35
N ARG A 566 4.00 -4.71 -4.72
CA ARG A 566 3.34 -3.40 -4.85
C ARG A 566 3.70 -2.61 -6.11
N ARG A 567 4.41 -3.21 -7.06
CA ARG A 567 4.71 -2.57 -8.34
C ARG A 567 3.52 -2.76 -9.29
N ASP A 568 2.85 -1.64 -9.57
CA ASP A 568 1.85 -1.43 -10.61
C ASP A 568 0.52 -2.22 -10.49
N VAL A 569 -0.24 -1.98 -9.41
CA VAL A 569 -1.70 -2.23 -9.38
C VAL A 569 -2.45 -0.95 -9.00
N VAL A 570 -3.15 -0.36 -9.96
CA VAL A 570 -4.22 0.63 -9.72
C VAL A 570 -5.43 -0.12 -9.15
N GLY A 571 -6.16 0.50 -8.22
CA GLY A 571 -7.09 -0.16 -7.30
C GLY A 571 -7.96 -1.29 -7.87
N GLY A 572 -7.69 -2.51 -7.38
CA GLY A 572 -8.44 -3.74 -7.58
C GLY A 572 -8.15 -4.71 -6.42
N ASP A 573 -8.94 -5.77 -6.29
CA ASP A 573 -8.82 -6.72 -5.16
C ASP A 573 -7.48 -7.48 -5.16
N MET A 574 -6.98 -7.80 -3.96
CA MET A 574 -5.73 -8.57 -3.78
C MET A 574 -5.93 -10.06 -4.08
N CYS A 575 -6.00 -10.41 -5.36
CA CYS A 575 -5.78 -11.78 -5.81
C CYS A 575 -4.28 -12.11 -5.73
N GLU A 576 -3.92 -13.05 -4.84
CA GLU A 576 -2.56 -13.60 -4.73
C GLU A 576 -2.29 -14.48 -5.97
N LEU A 577 -1.44 -13.97 -6.88
CA LEU A 577 -1.43 -14.42 -8.27
C LEU A 577 -0.35 -15.50 -8.50
N ASP A 578 -0.77 -16.75 -8.75
CA ASP A 578 0.17 -17.86 -8.90
C ASP A 578 0.93 -17.78 -10.24
N VAL A 579 2.17 -17.28 -10.15
CA VAL A 579 3.12 -17.22 -11.27
C VAL A 579 3.41 -18.60 -11.86
N ARG A 580 3.36 -19.69 -11.06
CA ARG A 580 3.65 -21.05 -11.53
C ARG A 580 2.56 -21.57 -12.47
N ALA A 581 1.30 -21.24 -12.17
CA ALA A 581 0.19 -21.50 -13.09
C ALA A 581 0.40 -20.75 -14.41
N LEU A 582 0.70 -19.45 -14.34
CA LEU A 582 0.92 -18.59 -15.53
C LEU A 582 2.01 -19.12 -16.48
N ILE A 583 3.20 -19.47 -15.96
CA ILE A 583 4.34 -19.89 -16.81
C ILE A 583 4.43 -21.40 -17.03
N GLY A 584 3.56 -22.21 -16.41
CA GLY A 584 3.56 -23.67 -16.54
C GLY A 584 4.81 -24.37 -15.98
N ARG A 585 5.63 -23.68 -15.18
CA ARG A 585 6.84 -24.19 -14.53
C ARG A 585 7.04 -23.51 -13.17
N PRO A 586 7.74 -24.15 -12.20
CA PRO A 586 8.18 -23.43 -11.02
C PRO A 586 9.16 -22.31 -11.39
N GLU A 587 9.10 -21.23 -10.62
CA GLU A 587 10.16 -20.24 -10.51
C GLU A 587 11.45 -20.90 -9.96
N MET A 588 12.60 -20.45 -10.45
CA MET A 588 13.91 -20.93 -10.06
C MET A 588 14.65 -19.91 -9.19
N HIS A 589 15.14 -20.34 -8.03
CA HIS A 589 16.08 -19.52 -7.26
C HIS A 589 17.48 -19.61 -7.89
N VAL A 590 17.85 -18.60 -8.68
CA VAL A 590 19.08 -18.60 -9.49
C VAL A 590 20.32 -18.18 -8.67
N VAL A 591 20.15 -17.43 -7.58
CA VAL A 591 21.26 -16.83 -6.83
C VAL A 591 21.92 -17.84 -5.87
N GLY A 592 23.21 -18.08 -6.04
CA GLY A 592 24.04 -18.82 -5.09
C GLY A 592 24.61 -17.91 -3.98
N PRO A 593 24.92 -18.44 -2.78
CA PRO A 593 25.58 -17.69 -1.70
C PRO A 593 26.90 -17.03 -2.12
N GLU A 594 27.58 -17.59 -3.14
CA GLU A 594 28.85 -17.10 -3.67
C GLU A 594 28.74 -15.79 -4.46
N ALA A 595 27.59 -15.48 -5.08
CA ALA A 595 27.43 -14.24 -5.87
C ALA A 595 27.69 -12.99 -5.00
N ARG A 596 27.39 -13.09 -3.69
CA ARG A 596 27.71 -12.07 -2.69
C ARG A 596 29.20 -11.70 -2.65
N ALA A 597 30.12 -12.64 -2.91
CA ALA A 597 31.56 -12.39 -2.84
C ALA A 597 32.07 -11.45 -3.97
N VAL A 598 31.31 -11.32 -5.06
CA VAL A 598 31.60 -10.36 -6.14
C VAL A 598 31.23 -8.93 -5.72
N ILE A 599 30.25 -8.78 -4.83
CA ILE A 599 29.57 -7.51 -4.50
C ILE A 599 30.02 -6.94 -3.15
N ALA A 600 30.21 -7.80 -2.15
CA ALA A 600 30.52 -7.40 -0.78
C ALA A 600 31.80 -6.55 -0.71
N GLY A 601 31.71 -5.39 -0.08
CA GLY A 601 32.82 -4.43 0.06
C GLY A 601 33.25 -3.73 -1.24
N ARG A 602 32.58 -3.93 -2.38
CA ARG A 602 32.91 -3.27 -3.66
C ARG A 602 32.17 -1.96 -3.88
N ARG A 603 32.75 -1.09 -4.70
CA ARG A 603 32.03 0.05 -5.31
C ARG A 603 31.27 -0.46 -6.54
N VAL A 604 29.94 -0.41 -6.49
CA VAL A 604 29.05 -0.98 -7.52
C VAL A 604 28.22 0.13 -8.17
N LEU A 605 28.23 0.19 -9.49
CA LEU A 605 27.43 1.12 -10.29
C LEU A 605 26.32 0.36 -11.02
N VAL A 606 25.08 0.82 -10.87
CA VAL A 606 23.95 0.38 -11.70
C VAL A 606 23.54 1.56 -12.58
N THR A 607 23.57 1.36 -13.91
CA THR A 607 23.06 2.35 -14.87
C THR A 607 21.67 1.94 -15.35
N GLY A 608 20.75 2.89 -15.49
CA GLY A 608 19.32 2.61 -15.66
C GLY A 608 18.68 2.17 -14.34
N ALA A 609 19.24 2.64 -13.22
CA ALA A 609 18.84 2.24 -11.88
C ALA A 609 17.36 2.55 -11.61
N GLY A 610 16.82 3.63 -12.18
CA GLY A 610 15.41 4.00 -12.03
C GLY A 610 14.43 3.00 -12.65
N GLY A 611 14.83 2.25 -13.67
CA GLY A 611 13.99 1.28 -14.39
C GLY A 611 13.68 0.00 -13.60
N SER A 612 12.71 -0.80 -14.07
CA SER A 612 12.18 -1.98 -13.36
C SER A 612 13.27 -2.97 -12.92
N ILE A 613 14.18 -3.34 -13.82
CA ILE A 613 15.28 -4.26 -13.52
C ILE A 613 16.38 -3.58 -12.69
N GLY A 614 16.76 -2.35 -13.05
CA GLY A 614 17.80 -1.61 -12.35
C GLY A 614 17.46 -1.39 -10.88
N SER A 615 16.20 -1.04 -10.59
CA SER A 615 15.71 -0.79 -9.24
C SER A 615 15.71 -2.05 -8.38
N GLU A 616 15.25 -3.18 -8.91
CA GLU A 616 15.29 -4.46 -8.18
C GLU A 616 16.71 -5.00 -7.98
N LEU A 617 17.57 -4.87 -9.00
CA LEU A 617 18.99 -5.16 -8.87
C LEU A 617 19.63 -4.30 -7.76
N CYS A 618 19.25 -3.03 -7.61
CA CYS A 618 19.72 -2.19 -6.50
C CYS A 618 19.23 -2.67 -5.13
N HIS A 619 17.97 -3.12 -5.01
CA HIS A 619 17.43 -3.71 -3.77
C HIS A 619 18.22 -4.96 -3.35
N GLN A 620 18.49 -5.87 -4.27
CA GLN A 620 19.22 -7.12 -3.98
C GLN A 620 20.71 -6.86 -3.73
N LEU A 621 21.36 -6.00 -4.52
CA LEU A 621 22.76 -5.60 -4.31
C LEU A 621 22.97 -4.97 -2.93
N ARG A 622 22.04 -4.12 -2.45
CA ARG A 622 22.11 -3.52 -1.11
C ARG A 622 22.25 -4.57 -0.01
N ALA A 623 21.49 -5.66 -0.09
CA ALA A 623 21.51 -6.75 0.90
C ALA A 623 22.86 -7.51 0.95
N PHE A 624 23.65 -7.48 -0.14
CA PHE A 624 24.95 -8.15 -0.19
C PHE A 624 26.05 -7.37 0.54
N GLY A 625 25.88 -6.06 0.72
CA GLY A 625 26.79 -5.18 1.45
C GLY A 625 27.97 -4.63 0.63
N PRO A 626 27.73 -3.95 -0.51
CA PRO A 626 28.76 -3.18 -1.21
C PRO A 626 29.31 -2.05 -0.32
N SER A 627 30.55 -1.60 -0.56
CA SER A 627 31.11 -0.43 0.13
C SER A 627 30.54 0.89 -0.37
N ARG A 628 30.04 0.91 -1.61
CA ARG A 628 29.19 1.97 -2.17
C ARG A 628 28.30 1.38 -3.26
N LEU A 629 27.01 1.65 -3.20
CA LEU A 629 26.09 1.46 -4.33
C LEU A 629 25.91 2.83 -5.00
N ILE A 630 25.92 2.86 -6.33
CA ILE A 630 25.81 4.09 -7.13
C ILE A 630 24.67 3.91 -8.12
N LEU A 631 23.71 4.83 -8.08
CA LEU A 631 22.46 4.80 -8.81
C LEU A 631 22.54 5.81 -9.96
N LEU A 632 22.79 5.35 -11.19
CA LEU A 632 22.88 6.21 -12.37
C LEU A 632 21.65 6.06 -13.26
N ASP A 633 21.03 7.19 -13.57
CA ASP A 633 19.95 7.30 -14.55
C ASP A 633 19.88 8.73 -15.11
N HIS A 634 19.16 8.91 -16.22
CA HIS A 634 18.81 10.21 -16.77
C HIS A 634 17.56 10.82 -16.11
N ASP A 635 16.72 9.99 -15.50
CA ASP A 635 15.47 10.39 -14.85
C ASP A 635 15.65 10.58 -13.33
N GLU A 636 15.67 11.85 -12.91
CA GLU A 636 15.72 12.26 -11.50
C GLU A 636 14.58 11.68 -10.67
N SER A 637 13.34 11.69 -11.18
CA SER A 637 12.16 11.27 -10.43
C SER A 637 12.19 9.77 -10.14
N ASN A 638 12.68 8.97 -11.09
CA ASN A 638 12.87 7.54 -10.90
C ASN A 638 14.05 7.21 -9.96
N LEU A 639 15.12 8.02 -9.95
CA LEU A 639 16.22 7.91 -8.98
C LEU A 639 15.78 8.30 -7.55
N HIS A 640 15.08 9.43 -7.41
CA HIS A 640 14.54 9.90 -6.13
C HIS A 640 13.58 8.88 -5.50
N ARG A 641 12.66 8.33 -6.29
CA ARG A 641 11.78 7.22 -5.89
C ARG A 641 12.59 5.99 -5.43
N LEU A 642 13.62 5.60 -6.19
CA LEU A 642 14.45 4.45 -5.81
C LEU A 642 15.20 4.69 -4.49
N GLN A 643 15.72 5.90 -4.26
CA GLN A 643 16.40 6.24 -3.02
C GLN A 643 15.43 6.15 -1.82
N LEU A 644 14.19 6.66 -1.96
CA LEU A 644 13.12 6.45 -0.98
C LEU A 644 12.80 4.96 -0.75
N GLU A 645 12.68 4.16 -1.81
CA GLU A 645 12.44 2.72 -1.73
C GLU A 645 13.57 1.97 -1.00
N LEU A 646 14.84 2.37 -1.20
CA LEU A 646 16.01 1.73 -0.60
C LEU A 646 16.22 2.17 0.85
N TYR A 647 16.27 3.47 1.12
CA TYR A 647 16.78 4.01 2.39
C TYR A 647 15.69 4.47 3.37
N GLY A 648 14.46 4.71 2.89
CA GLY A 648 13.36 5.28 3.68
C GLY A 648 13.41 6.81 3.81
N ASP A 649 14.50 7.43 3.37
CA ASP A 649 14.62 8.85 3.09
C ASP A 649 15.37 9.07 1.75
N ALA A 650 15.51 10.32 1.31
CA ALA A 650 16.14 10.68 0.04
C ALA A 650 16.81 12.05 0.11
N LEU A 651 17.60 12.36 -0.92
CA LEU A 651 18.42 13.57 -1.09
C LEU A 651 19.44 13.77 0.06
N ARG A 652 19.92 12.65 0.63
CA ARG A 652 20.85 12.61 1.77
C ARG A 652 22.16 11.87 1.51
N GLY A 653 22.22 11.00 0.51
CA GLY A 653 23.44 10.30 0.09
C GLY A 653 24.03 10.88 -1.21
N ASP A 654 25.31 10.59 -1.44
CA ASP A 654 26.02 10.86 -2.70
C ASP A 654 26.00 9.66 -3.67
N ASP A 655 25.04 8.75 -3.48
CA ASP A 655 24.80 7.55 -4.29
C ASP A 655 24.11 7.85 -5.64
N ILE A 656 23.33 8.93 -5.73
CA ILE A 656 22.64 9.34 -6.97
C ILE A 656 23.61 10.00 -7.96
N VAL A 657 23.55 9.56 -9.22
CA VAL A 657 24.24 10.18 -10.36
C VAL A 657 23.24 10.44 -11.48
N ILE A 658 22.76 11.67 -11.60
CA ILE A 658 21.99 12.11 -12.78
C ILE A 658 22.96 12.20 -13.97
N SER A 659 22.72 11.39 -15.01
CA SER A 659 23.50 11.35 -16.25
C SER A 659 22.77 10.56 -17.35
N ASP A 660 22.78 11.08 -18.57
CA ASP A 660 22.61 10.24 -19.76
C ASP A 660 23.89 9.41 -19.99
N ILE A 661 23.76 8.20 -20.53
CA ILE A 661 24.87 7.34 -20.96
C ILE A 661 25.47 7.78 -22.31
N ARG A 662 24.72 8.60 -23.07
CA ARG A 662 25.15 9.22 -24.33
C ARG A 662 26.20 10.33 -24.11
N ASP A 663 26.15 11.01 -22.96
CA ASP A 663 27.13 12.05 -22.58
C ASP A 663 28.48 11.42 -22.24
N ARG A 664 29.34 11.31 -23.27
CA ARG A 664 30.70 10.80 -23.12
C ARG A 664 31.50 11.57 -22.05
N PRO A 665 31.66 12.90 -22.10
CA PRO A 665 32.41 13.64 -21.08
C PRO A 665 31.94 13.38 -19.65
N ARG A 666 30.63 13.27 -19.42
CA ARG A 666 30.05 12.98 -18.11
C ARG A 666 30.30 11.54 -17.65
N ILE A 667 30.16 10.55 -18.52
CA ILE A 667 30.51 9.16 -18.20
C ILE A 667 32.02 9.00 -17.96
N ASP A 668 32.86 9.60 -18.80
CA ASP A 668 34.31 9.65 -18.64
C ASP A 668 34.71 10.44 -17.36
N GLN A 669 33.85 11.30 -16.80
CA GLN A 669 34.00 11.88 -15.45
C GLN A 669 33.60 10.88 -14.36
N VAL A 670 32.37 10.39 -14.37
CA VAL A 670 31.77 9.55 -13.30
C VAL A 670 32.66 8.35 -12.98
N PHE A 671 33.25 7.71 -14.00
CA PHE A 671 34.17 6.59 -13.80
C PHE A 671 35.52 7.01 -13.20
N ARG A 672 36.07 8.19 -13.56
CA ARG A 672 37.32 8.69 -12.96
C ARG A 672 37.16 9.03 -11.49
N ASP A 673 36.03 9.65 -11.14
CA ASP A 673 35.75 10.21 -9.82
C ASP A 673 35.27 9.11 -8.85
N LEU A 674 34.36 8.21 -9.27
CA LEU A 674 33.76 7.18 -8.39
C LEU A 674 34.43 5.80 -8.48
N ARG A 675 35.22 5.53 -9.53
CA ARG A 675 36.01 4.30 -9.75
C ARG A 675 35.23 3.00 -9.48
N PRO A 676 34.11 2.72 -10.16
CA PRO A 676 33.31 1.53 -9.92
C PRO A 676 34.11 0.25 -10.21
N GLU A 677 34.09 -0.69 -9.26
CA GLU A 677 34.72 -2.01 -9.38
C GLU A 677 33.82 -3.03 -10.07
N VAL A 678 32.50 -2.88 -9.92
CA VAL A 678 31.48 -3.69 -10.59
C VAL A 678 30.48 -2.74 -11.25
N VAL A 679 30.13 -3.00 -12.52
CA VAL A 679 29.16 -2.21 -13.28
C VAL A 679 28.08 -3.14 -13.82
N PHE A 680 26.83 -2.78 -13.56
CA PHE A 680 25.64 -3.40 -14.15
C PHE A 680 24.97 -2.40 -15.08
N HIS A 681 24.78 -2.79 -16.34
CA HIS A 681 24.29 -1.90 -17.38
C HIS A 681 22.87 -2.29 -17.84
N ALA A 682 21.87 -1.65 -17.22
CA ALA A 682 20.44 -1.81 -17.52
C ALA A 682 19.86 -0.65 -18.36
N ALA A 683 20.55 0.51 -18.43
CA ALA A 683 20.13 1.66 -19.22
C ALA A 683 20.05 1.34 -20.72
N ALA A 684 18.84 1.27 -21.27
CA ALA A 684 18.59 1.02 -22.68
C ALA A 684 17.13 1.36 -23.04
N HIS A 685 16.87 1.62 -24.32
CA HIS A 685 15.50 1.66 -24.84
C HIS A 685 15.01 0.23 -25.11
N LYS A 686 13.90 -0.19 -24.47
CA LYS A 686 13.35 -1.56 -24.56
C LYS A 686 12.15 -1.76 -25.49
N HIS A 687 11.54 -0.69 -26.01
CA HIS A 687 10.25 -0.79 -26.73
C HIS A 687 10.45 -0.96 -28.23
N LEU A 688 10.24 -2.19 -28.73
CA LEU A 688 10.42 -2.56 -30.14
C LEU A 688 9.72 -1.59 -31.12
N PRO A 689 8.41 -1.25 -30.98
CA PRO A 689 7.75 -0.37 -31.96
C PRO A 689 8.30 1.06 -31.98
N LEU A 690 8.72 1.57 -30.83
CA LEU A 690 9.32 2.90 -30.75
C LEU A 690 10.71 2.93 -31.38
N LEU A 691 11.46 1.83 -31.34
CA LEU A 691 12.75 1.70 -32.03
C LEU A 691 12.61 1.39 -33.52
N GLU A 692 11.50 0.79 -33.98
CA GLU A 692 11.18 0.74 -35.41
C GLU A 692 10.82 2.13 -35.96
N LEU A 693 10.14 2.97 -35.18
CA LEU A 693 9.82 4.37 -35.55
C LEU A 693 11.02 5.32 -35.40
N HIS A 694 11.89 5.10 -34.41
CA HIS A 694 13.00 5.97 -34.06
C HIS A 694 14.34 5.20 -33.94
N PRO A 695 14.82 4.56 -35.03
CA PRO A 695 15.94 3.63 -34.97
C PRO A 695 17.26 4.28 -34.52
N CYS A 696 17.44 5.57 -34.85
CA CYS A 696 18.57 6.40 -34.43
C CYS A 696 18.71 6.45 -32.90
N GLU A 697 17.59 6.52 -32.17
CA GLU A 697 17.59 6.57 -30.70
C GLU A 697 18.02 5.24 -30.06
N GLY A 698 17.72 4.12 -30.74
CA GLY A 698 18.22 2.79 -30.41
C GLY A 698 19.74 2.72 -30.57
N VAL A 699 20.30 3.23 -31.66
CA VAL A 699 21.76 3.30 -31.86
C VAL A 699 22.43 4.17 -30.79
N LYS A 700 21.93 5.40 -30.58
CA LYS A 700 22.50 6.34 -29.58
C LYS A 700 22.49 5.77 -28.17
N SER A 701 21.38 5.16 -27.75
CA SER A 701 21.25 4.60 -26.39
C SER A 701 21.94 3.25 -26.26
N ASN A 702 21.49 2.25 -27.04
CA ASN A 702 21.84 0.85 -26.82
C ASN A 702 23.26 0.51 -27.33
N VAL A 703 23.76 1.19 -28.37
CA VAL A 703 25.11 0.92 -28.92
C VAL A 703 26.13 1.94 -28.41
N ARG A 704 25.94 3.23 -28.73
CA ARG A 704 26.89 4.30 -28.39
C ARG A 704 26.99 4.55 -26.88
N GLY A 705 25.87 4.44 -26.16
CA GLY A 705 25.83 4.49 -24.69
C GLY A 705 26.55 3.31 -24.02
N THR A 706 26.40 2.09 -24.56
CA THR A 706 27.17 0.92 -24.11
C THR A 706 28.67 1.12 -24.35
N GLU A 707 29.07 1.57 -25.54
CA GLU A 707 30.48 1.86 -25.87
C GLU A 707 31.09 2.89 -24.92
N ASN A 708 30.33 3.94 -24.55
CA ASN A 708 30.76 4.93 -23.57
C ASN A 708 31.11 4.31 -22.22
N LEU A 709 30.21 3.49 -21.68
CA LEU A 709 30.39 2.84 -20.39
C LEU A 709 31.50 1.79 -20.42
N VAL A 710 31.60 1.01 -21.49
CA VAL A 710 32.62 -0.01 -21.71
C VAL A 710 34.03 0.60 -21.79
N ARG A 711 34.20 1.67 -22.58
CA ARG A 711 35.45 2.43 -22.66
C ARG A 711 35.85 3.01 -21.30
N ALA A 712 34.92 3.59 -20.56
CA ALA A 712 35.18 4.19 -19.26
C ALA A 712 35.54 3.13 -18.19
N ALA A 713 34.88 1.97 -18.23
CA ALA A 713 35.18 0.81 -17.39
C ALA A 713 36.60 0.28 -17.63
N ALA A 714 36.99 0.05 -18.89
CA ALA A 714 38.34 -0.37 -19.26
C ALA A 714 39.39 0.68 -18.84
N THR A 715 39.15 1.96 -19.14
CA THR A 715 40.09 3.07 -18.84
C THR A 715 40.34 3.24 -17.33
N THR A 716 39.40 2.83 -16.48
CA THR A 716 39.49 3.08 -15.02
C THR A 716 39.73 1.85 -14.16
N GLY A 717 39.75 0.65 -14.75
CA GLY A 717 40.07 -0.62 -14.08
C GLY A 717 38.90 -1.29 -13.38
N THR A 718 37.68 -1.16 -13.92
CA THR A 718 36.50 -1.91 -13.44
C THR A 718 36.75 -3.41 -13.56
N ARG A 719 36.46 -4.18 -12.49
CA ARG A 719 36.78 -5.62 -12.41
C ARG A 719 35.75 -6.49 -13.13
N ARG A 720 34.49 -6.07 -13.11
CA ARG A 720 33.35 -6.79 -13.70
C ARG A 720 32.38 -5.80 -14.34
N PHE A 721 32.02 -6.05 -15.60
CA PHE A 721 31.02 -5.30 -16.34
C PHE A 721 30.00 -6.27 -16.93
N VAL A 722 28.71 -6.09 -16.61
CA VAL A 722 27.61 -6.94 -17.09
C VAL A 722 26.60 -6.08 -17.86
N LEU A 723 26.47 -6.32 -19.17
CA LEU A 723 25.41 -5.76 -20.02
C LEU A 723 24.12 -6.57 -19.88
N ILE A 724 22.98 -5.89 -19.75
CA ILE A 724 21.66 -6.52 -19.84
C ILE A 724 21.11 -6.39 -21.28
N SER A 725 20.83 -7.53 -21.89
CA SER A 725 20.34 -7.71 -23.27
C SER A 725 19.05 -8.56 -23.27
N THR A 726 18.59 -8.98 -24.46
CA THR A 726 17.30 -9.63 -24.72
C THR A 726 17.48 -10.80 -25.68
N ASP A 727 16.62 -11.81 -25.55
CA ASP A 727 16.41 -12.91 -26.52
C ASP A 727 16.38 -12.43 -27.98
N LYS A 728 15.73 -11.28 -28.23
CA LYS A 728 15.65 -10.62 -29.55
C LYS A 728 17.00 -10.27 -30.19
N ALA A 729 18.11 -10.29 -29.42
CA ALA A 729 19.47 -10.11 -29.92
C ALA A 729 20.14 -11.39 -30.45
N ALA A 730 19.56 -12.58 -30.22
CA ALA A 730 20.06 -13.84 -30.77
C ALA A 730 19.99 -13.81 -32.31
N ASP A 731 18.76 -13.76 -32.85
CA ASP A 731 18.50 -13.58 -34.29
C ASP A 731 17.82 -12.21 -34.53
N PRO A 732 18.58 -11.14 -34.83
CA PRO A 732 18.08 -9.77 -34.81
C PRO A 732 17.33 -9.38 -36.09
N VAL A 733 16.00 -9.51 -36.08
CA VAL A 733 15.11 -9.05 -37.18
C VAL A 733 14.48 -7.67 -36.94
N SER A 734 14.60 -7.13 -35.71
CA SER A 734 14.11 -5.81 -35.29
C SER A 734 15.25 -4.89 -34.89
N VAL A 735 15.02 -3.58 -34.90
CA VAL A 735 16.00 -2.56 -34.48
C VAL A 735 16.37 -2.71 -33.00
N LEU A 736 15.43 -3.14 -32.16
CA LEU A 736 15.72 -3.51 -30.77
C LEU A 736 16.74 -4.65 -30.71
N GLY A 737 16.47 -5.75 -31.43
CA GLY A 737 17.38 -6.90 -31.51
C GLY A 737 18.74 -6.53 -32.09
N ALA A 738 18.77 -5.79 -33.20
CA ALA A 738 19.99 -5.38 -33.89
C ALA A 738 20.87 -4.47 -33.03
N THR A 739 20.28 -3.44 -32.39
CA THR A 739 21.05 -2.55 -31.52
C THR A 739 21.52 -3.24 -30.24
N LYS A 740 20.79 -4.24 -29.73
CA LYS A 740 21.25 -5.07 -28.60
C LYS A 740 22.31 -6.10 -28.97
N ARG A 741 22.24 -6.71 -30.16
CA ARG A 741 23.31 -7.57 -30.70
C ARG A 741 24.59 -6.76 -30.93
N LEU A 742 24.51 -5.53 -31.44
CA LEU A 742 25.68 -4.65 -31.52
C LEU A 742 26.23 -4.28 -30.13
N ALA A 743 25.38 -4.08 -29.12
CA ALA A 743 25.82 -3.85 -27.74
C ALA A 743 26.60 -5.04 -27.17
N GLU A 744 26.12 -6.27 -27.40
CA GLU A 744 26.82 -7.52 -27.04
C GLU A 744 28.18 -7.61 -27.74
N ARG A 745 28.25 -7.30 -29.05
CA ARG A 745 29.50 -7.29 -29.82
C ARG A 745 30.50 -6.25 -29.30
N VAL A 746 30.04 -5.04 -28.95
CA VAL A 746 30.87 -3.98 -28.31
C VAL A 746 31.47 -4.46 -26.99
N VAL A 747 30.69 -5.17 -26.16
CA VAL A 747 31.15 -5.76 -24.90
C VAL A 747 32.14 -6.91 -25.14
N GLY A 748 31.91 -7.74 -26.16
CA GLY A 748 32.81 -8.82 -26.56
C GLY A 748 34.18 -8.30 -27.05
N ALA A 749 34.20 -7.38 -28.02
CA ALA A 749 35.45 -6.82 -28.56
C ALA A 749 36.26 -6.01 -27.52
N ALA A 750 35.60 -5.49 -26.49
CA ALA A 750 36.27 -4.88 -25.34
C ALA A 750 36.95 -5.90 -24.42
N GLN A 751 36.55 -7.18 -24.44
CA GLN A 751 37.25 -8.24 -23.72
C GLN A 751 38.61 -8.57 -24.35
N ASP A 752 38.69 -8.60 -25.68
CA ASP A 752 39.94 -8.86 -26.43
C ASP A 752 41.04 -7.81 -26.15
N THR A 753 40.63 -6.61 -25.73
CA THR A 753 41.49 -5.46 -25.44
C THR A 753 41.46 -5.04 -23.95
N ALA A 754 40.87 -5.87 -23.09
CA ALA A 754 40.67 -5.56 -21.68
C ALA A 754 41.97 -5.52 -20.86
N PRO A 755 42.17 -4.52 -19.97
CA PRO A 755 43.27 -4.52 -19.01
C PRO A 755 43.19 -5.71 -18.04
N ALA A 756 44.33 -6.32 -17.72
CA ALA A 756 44.41 -7.54 -16.91
C ALA A 756 43.57 -7.47 -15.62
N GLY A 757 42.61 -8.40 -15.48
CA GLY A 757 41.66 -8.47 -14.35
C GLY A 757 40.30 -7.80 -14.59
N THR A 758 40.15 -7.06 -15.68
CA THR A 758 38.86 -6.57 -16.21
C THR A 758 38.15 -7.71 -16.95
N VAL A 759 36.88 -7.95 -16.63
CA VAL A 759 36.03 -8.94 -17.33
C VAL A 759 34.73 -8.28 -17.78
N PHE A 760 34.46 -8.42 -19.08
CA PHE A 760 33.25 -7.97 -19.77
C PHE A 760 32.37 -9.17 -20.11
N THR A 761 31.06 -9.06 -19.89
CA THR A 761 30.07 -10.11 -20.19
C THR A 761 28.70 -9.48 -20.43
N ALA A 762 27.78 -10.22 -21.05
CA ALA A 762 26.37 -9.84 -21.20
C ALA A 762 25.43 -10.95 -20.71
N VAL A 763 24.16 -10.61 -20.49
CA VAL A 763 23.07 -11.58 -20.27
C VAL A 763 21.93 -11.31 -21.23
N ARG A 764 21.22 -12.35 -21.70
CA ARG A 764 19.96 -12.20 -22.46
C ARG A 764 18.76 -12.59 -21.60
N PHE A 765 17.80 -11.68 -21.50
CA PHE A 765 16.50 -11.94 -20.86
C PHE A 765 15.45 -12.37 -21.89
N GLY A 766 14.52 -13.23 -21.47
CA GLY A 766 13.20 -13.34 -22.10
C GLY A 766 12.28 -12.19 -21.66
N ASN A 767 10.98 -12.33 -21.88
CA ASN A 767 10.00 -11.37 -21.39
C ASN A 767 9.84 -11.52 -19.86
N VAL A 768 10.00 -10.42 -19.11
CA VAL A 768 10.04 -10.44 -17.65
C VAL A 768 8.68 -10.06 -17.05
N LEU A 769 8.01 -11.05 -16.44
CA LEU A 769 6.71 -10.86 -15.81
C LEU A 769 6.81 -9.92 -14.60
N GLY A 770 5.79 -9.07 -14.41
CA GLY A 770 5.75 -8.13 -13.28
C GLY A 770 6.65 -6.90 -13.41
N SER A 771 7.37 -6.74 -14.53
CA SER A 771 8.08 -5.49 -14.80
C SER A 771 7.10 -4.36 -15.17
N ARG A 772 7.44 -3.09 -14.88
CA ARG A 772 6.55 -1.95 -15.20
C ARG A 772 6.19 -1.91 -16.69
N GLY A 773 4.91 -1.70 -16.95
CA GLY A 773 4.31 -1.71 -18.28
C GLY A 773 4.26 -3.08 -18.96
N SER A 774 4.60 -4.18 -18.29
CA SER A 774 4.67 -5.51 -18.92
C SER A 774 3.32 -6.02 -19.44
N LEU A 775 3.36 -7.04 -20.30
CA LEU A 775 2.18 -7.72 -20.87
C LEU A 775 1.05 -7.94 -19.86
N LEU A 776 1.36 -8.44 -18.65
CA LEU A 776 0.35 -8.67 -17.61
C LEU A 776 -0.34 -7.39 -17.13
N SER A 777 0.34 -6.25 -17.11
CA SER A 777 -0.28 -4.95 -16.75
C SER A 777 -1.28 -4.47 -17.82
N VAL A 778 -0.99 -4.72 -19.10
CA VAL A 778 -1.90 -4.40 -20.22
C VAL A 778 -3.11 -5.33 -20.20
N VAL A 779 -2.90 -6.63 -19.99
CA VAL A 779 -3.97 -7.63 -19.84
C VAL A 779 -4.86 -7.31 -18.62
N ALA A 780 -4.26 -6.96 -17.48
CA ALA A 780 -4.98 -6.54 -16.28
C ALA A 780 -5.82 -5.28 -16.51
N GLN A 781 -5.27 -4.28 -17.23
CA GLN A 781 -6.00 -3.06 -17.58
C GLN A 781 -7.18 -3.36 -18.51
N GLN A 782 -6.99 -4.19 -19.53
CA GLN A 782 -8.06 -4.55 -20.48
C GLN A 782 -9.19 -5.31 -19.78
N LEU A 783 -8.86 -6.37 -19.03
CA LEU A 783 -9.82 -7.14 -18.23
C LEU A 783 -10.55 -6.26 -17.20
N GLY A 784 -9.82 -5.41 -16.47
CA GLY A 784 -10.38 -4.50 -15.47
C GLY A 784 -11.28 -3.40 -16.05
N SER A 785 -11.08 -3.05 -17.32
CA SER A 785 -11.93 -2.09 -18.06
C SER A 785 -13.11 -2.75 -18.78
N GLY A 786 -13.10 -4.09 -18.91
CA GLY A 786 -14.07 -4.85 -19.70
C GLY A 786 -13.82 -4.82 -21.22
N ASP A 787 -12.62 -4.40 -21.64
CA ASP A 787 -12.21 -4.41 -23.05
C ASP A 787 -11.72 -5.81 -23.49
N PRO A 788 -11.93 -6.21 -24.75
CA PRO A 788 -11.32 -7.42 -25.30
C PRO A 788 -9.79 -7.38 -25.20
N VAL A 789 -9.20 -8.46 -24.66
CA VAL A 789 -7.74 -8.54 -24.50
C VAL A 789 -7.10 -8.67 -25.87
N THR A 790 -6.16 -7.79 -26.20
CA THR A 790 -5.47 -7.83 -27.49
C THR A 790 -4.28 -8.77 -27.46
N VAL A 791 -4.08 -9.55 -28.53
CA VAL A 791 -2.91 -10.42 -28.75
C VAL A 791 -2.49 -10.28 -30.22
N THR A 792 -1.21 -10.41 -30.58
CA THR A 792 -0.79 -10.23 -31.98
C THR A 792 -1.27 -11.36 -32.90
N HIS A 793 -1.05 -12.62 -32.50
CA HIS A 793 -1.36 -13.81 -33.30
C HIS A 793 -1.74 -15.00 -32.41
N PRO A 794 -2.68 -15.89 -32.80
CA PRO A 794 -3.09 -17.03 -31.95
C PRO A 794 -1.93 -17.96 -31.53
N ASP A 795 -0.95 -18.14 -32.42
CA ASP A 795 0.21 -19.01 -32.20
C ASP A 795 1.48 -18.28 -31.73
N VAL A 796 1.38 -17.02 -31.27
CA VAL A 796 2.54 -16.25 -30.81
C VAL A 796 3.09 -16.79 -29.49
N THR A 797 4.40 -17.04 -29.43
CA THR A 797 5.05 -17.60 -28.24
C THR A 797 6.26 -16.79 -27.78
N ARG A 798 6.47 -16.75 -26.47
CA ARG A 798 7.57 -16.02 -25.80
C ARG A 798 8.15 -16.84 -24.66
N TYR A 799 9.44 -16.67 -24.40
CA TYR A 799 10.06 -17.20 -23.18
C TYR A 799 9.80 -16.22 -22.04
N PHE A 800 9.35 -16.74 -20.89
CA PHE A 800 9.07 -15.94 -19.70
C PHE A 800 9.98 -16.31 -18.53
N MET A 801 10.35 -15.28 -17.79
CA MET A 801 11.07 -15.35 -16.52
C MET A 801 10.49 -14.38 -15.50
N THR A 802 10.73 -14.64 -14.21
CA THR A 802 10.39 -13.69 -13.13
C THR A 802 11.44 -12.59 -13.01
N VAL A 803 11.15 -11.54 -12.24
CA VAL A 803 12.15 -10.46 -11.98
C VAL A 803 13.33 -11.02 -11.18
N GLU A 804 13.02 -11.92 -10.25
CA GLU A 804 13.92 -12.67 -9.39
C GLU A 804 14.87 -13.56 -10.20
N GLU A 805 14.34 -14.27 -11.20
CA GLU A 805 15.13 -15.03 -12.18
C GLU A 805 16.03 -14.13 -13.05
N ALA A 806 15.54 -12.95 -13.46
CA ALA A 806 16.29 -12.02 -14.30
C ALA A 806 17.45 -11.35 -13.54
N VAL A 807 17.19 -10.86 -12.32
CA VAL A 807 18.23 -10.30 -11.44
C VAL A 807 19.20 -11.41 -10.99
N GLY A 808 18.71 -12.63 -10.73
CA GLY A 808 19.56 -13.76 -10.38
C GLY A 808 20.53 -14.17 -11.50
N LEU A 809 20.08 -14.19 -12.76
CA LEU A 809 20.94 -14.39 -13.93
C LEU A 809 22.07 -13.34 -14.00
N VAL A 810 21.75 -12.06 -13.74
CA VAL A 810 22.74 -10.96 -13.72
C VAL A 810 23.79 -11.14 -12.62
N LEU A 811 23.36 -11.55 -11.42
CA LEU A 811 24.24 -11.73 -10.26
C LEU A 811 25.16 -12.96 -10.41
N GLU A 812 24.64 -14.06 -10.96
CA GLU A 812 25.46 -15.23 -11.27
C GLU A 812 26.42 -14.96 -12.43
N ALA A 813 25.99 -14.28 -13.50
CA ALA A 813 26.85 -13.87 -14.61
C ALA A 813 28.09 -13.10 -14.12
N ALA A 814 27.92 -12.16 -13.19
CA ALA A 814 29.03 -11.41 -12.58
C ALA A 814 30.05 -12.28 -11.83
N ARG A 815 29.63 -13.44 -11.29
CA ARG A 815 30.48 -14.43 -10.60
C ARG A 815 31.18 -15.37 -11.59
N MET A 816 30.42 -15.92 -12.52
CA MET A 816 30.86 -17.02 -13.39
C MET A 816 31.69 -16.57 -14.60
N ALA A 817 31.52 -15.33 -15.05
CA ALA A 817 32.20 -14.78 -16.24
C ALA A 817 33.73 -14.82 -16.14
N ARG A 818 34.34 -15.26 -17.24
CA ARG A 818 35.79 -15.29 -17.47
C ARG A 818 36.21 -14.28 -18.55
N GLY A 819 35.30 -13.94 -19.46
CA GLY A 819 35.45 -12.91 -20.47
C GLY A 819 34.70 -13.23 -21.75
N GLY A 820 33.88 -12.28 -22.22
CA GLY A 820 33.23 -12.30 -23.53
C GLY A 820 31.98 -13.18 -23.63
N GLU A 821 31.61 -13.91 -22.57
CA GLU A 821 30.45 -14.80 -22.62
C GLU A 821 29.12 -14.01 -22.58
N VAL A 822 28.10 -14.53 -23.28
CA VAL A 822 26.71 -14.08 -23.16
C VAL A 822 25.89 -15.15 -22.44
N PHE A 823 25.42 -14.88 -21.23
CA PHE A 823 24.70 -15.85 -20.41
C PHE A 823 23.18 -15.80 -20.62
N VAL A 824 22.56 -16.98 -20.69
CA VAL A 824 21.12 -17.15 -20.94
C VAL A 824 20.55 -18.16 -19.94
N LEU A 825 19.37 -17.86 -19.38
CA LEU A 825 18.66 -18.77 -18.47
C LEU A 825 17.88 -19.83 -19.28
N ASP A 826 17.97 -21.09 -18.85
CA ASP A 826 17.15 -22.19 -19.35
C ASP A 826 15.70 -22.05 -18.84
N MET A 827 14.86 -21.41 -19.67
CA MET A 827 13.43 -21.18 -19.42
C MET A 827 12.54 -22.36 -19.87
N ASN A 828 13.10 -23.55 -20.09
CA ASN A 828 12.44 -24.77 -20.63
C ASN A 828 11.85 -24.62 -22.05
N ARG A 829 10.65 -24.05 -22.16
CA ARG A 829 9.84 -23.97 -23.40
C ARG A 829 9.12 -22.62 -23.46
N PRO A 830 8.89 -22.06 -24.66
CA PRO A 830 8.14 -20.81 -24.78
C PRO A 830 6.65 -21.04 -24.52
N VAL A 831 5.99 -20.05 -23.92
CA VAL A 831 4.56 -20.07 -23.57
C VAL A 831 3.78 -19.32 -24.64
N ARG A 832 2.59 -19.81 -25.02
CA ARG A 832 1.69 -19.11 -25.93
C ARG A 832 0.97 -17.98 -25.21
N ILE A 833 0.94 -16.78 -25.78
CA ILE A 833 0.32 -15.61 -25.13
C ILE A 833 -1.18 -15.82 -24.85
N VAL A 834 -1.88 -16.49 -25.78
CA VAL A 834 -3.30 -16.85 -25.61
C VAL A 834 -3.55 -17.72 -24.38
N ASP A 835 -2.64 -18.63 -24.04
CA ASP A 835 -2.81 -19.51 -22.88
C ASP A 835 -2.48 -18.76 -21.57
N LEU A 836 -1.44 -17.90 -21.58
CA LEU A 836 -1.11 -17.00 -20.47
C LEU A 836 -2.28 -16.07 -20.11
N VAL A 837 -2.90 -15.44 -21.12
CA VAL A 837 -4.08 -14.57 -20.94
C VAL A 837 -5.25 -15.33 -20.32
N ARG A 838 -5.49 -16.58 -20.76
CA ARG A 838 -6.56 -17.43 -20.22
C ARG A 838 -6.29 -17.94 -18.81
N GLU A 839 -5.03 -18.14 -18.42
CA GLU A 839 -4.65 -18.48 -17.05
C GLU A 839 -4.77 -17.25 -16.14
N TYR A 840 -4.33 -16.08 -16.59
CA TYR A 840 -4.49 -14.82 -15.88
C TYR A 840 -5.98 -14.48 -15.64
N ALA A 841 -6.82 -14.56 -16.67
CA ALA A 841 -8.27 -14.34 -16.53
C ALA A 841 -8.90 -15.26 -15.49
N ARG A 842 -8.50 -16.55 -15.46
CA ARG A 842 -8.99 -17.52 -14.47
C ARG A 842 -8.51 -17.20 -13.04
N SER A 843 -7.27 -16.75 -12.84
CA SER A 843 -6.79 -16.39 -11.49
C SER A 843 -7.49 -15.15 -10.92
N VAL A 844 -7.90 -14.20 -11.77
CA VAL A 844 -8.75 -13.05 -11.39
C VAL A 844 -10.27 -13.34 -11.49
N HIS A 845 -10.66 -14.62 -11.58
CA HIS A 845 -12.06 -15.08 -11.55
C HIS A 845 -12.96 -14.57 -12.70
N VAL A 846 -12.37 -14.22 -13.85
CA VAL A 846 -13.10 -13.91 -15.10
C VAL A 846 -13.24 -15.20 -15.93
N PRO A 847 -14.46 -15.78 -16.06
CA PRO A 847 -14.64 -17.09 -16.70
C PRO A 847 -14.53 -17.04 -18.23
N ASP A 848 -14.93 -15.92 -18.84
CA ASP A 848 -14.99 -15.73 -20.29
C ASP A 848 -14.16 -14.49 -20.68
N VAL A 849 -12.97 -14.71 -21.26
CA VAL A 849 -12.11 -13.64 -21.80
C VAL A 849 -12.25 -13.58 -23.32
N ASP A 850 -12.71 -12.45 -23.84
CA ASP A 850 -12.64 -12.15 -25.28
C ASP A 850 -11.19 -11.79 -25.66
N ILE A 851 -10.70 -12.38 -26.76
CA ILE A 851 -9.33 -12.21 -27.24
C ILE A 851 -9.36 -11.74 -28.69
N ARG A 852 -8.90 -10.51 -28.92
CA ARG A 852 -8.87 -9.87 -30.23
C ARG A 852 -7.47 -9.90 -30.84
N PHE A 853 -7.33 -10.60 -31.96
CA PHE A 853 -6.07 -10.63 -32.70
C PHE A 853 -5.80 -9.35 -33.49
N THR A 854 -4.58 -8.80 -33.38
CA THR A 854 -4.19 -7.53 -34.04
C THR A 854 -3.36 -7.73 -35.31
N GLY A 855 -2.80 -8.92 -35.51
CA GLY A 855 -1.66 -9.16 -36.41
C GLY A 855 -0.33 -8.79 -35.73
N LEU A 856 0.75 -9.43 -36.20
CA LEU A 856 2.13 -9.05 -35.89
C LEU A 856 2.46 -7.67 -36.49
N ARG A 857 3.27 -6.89 -35.79
CA ARG A 857 3.74 -5.57 -36.17
C ARG A 857 5.16 -5.67 -36.80
N PRO A 858 5.63 -4.64 -37.53
CA PRO A 858 7.00 -4.57 -38.04
C PRO A 858 8.05 -4.96 -36.99
N GLY A 859 8.98 -5.84 -37.36
CA GLY A 859 10.04 -6.35 -36.49
C GLY A 859 9.64 -7.46 -35.50
N GLU A 860 8.35 -7.77 -35.30
CA GLU A 860 7.93 -8.82 -34.36
C GLU A 860 8.09 -10.24 -34.95
N LYS A 861 8.62 -11.17 -34.16
CA LYS A 861 8.60 -12.60 -34.49
C LYS A 861 7.34 -13.28 -33.99
N LEU A 862 6.90 -14.33 -34.68
CA LEU A 862 5.91 -15.27 -34.13
C LEU A 862 6.45 -16.02 -32.91
N ASN A 863 7.72 -16.46 -32.98
CA ASN A 863 8.42 -17.19 -31.93
C ASN A 863 9.82 -16.59 -31.76
N GLU A 864 10.26 -16.37 -30.52
CA GLU A 864 11.63 -15.93 -30.22
C GLU A 864 12.62 -17.10 -30.09
N THR A 865 13.91 -16.77 -30.18
CA THR A 865 15.05 -17.70 -30.11
C THR A 865 16.01 -17.26 -29.00
N LEU A 866 16.50 -18.20 -28.19
CA LEU A 866 17.43 -17.90 -27.08
C LEU A 866 18.91 -17.89 -27.50
N PHE A 867 19.21 -18.67 -28.53
CA PHE A 867 20.53 -18.84 -29.13
C PHE A 867 20.37 -18.71 -30.65
N SER A 868 21.32 -18.06 -31.30
CA SER A 868 21.38 -18.02 -32.76
C SER A 868 21.87 -19.35 -33.33
N ALA A 869 21.66 -19.57 -34.63
CA ALA A 869 22.28 -20.70 -35.35
C ALA A 869 23.82 -20.63 -35.32
N ASP A 870 24.38 -19.42 -35.28
CA ASP A 870 25.82 -19.15 -35.27
C ASP A 870 26.42 -19.12 -33.85
N GLU A 871 25.72 -19.67 -32.85
CA GLU A 871 26.13 -19.68 -31.43
C GLU A 871 26.22 -21.09 -30.86
N ARG A 872 27.35 -21.41 -30.23
CA ARG A 872 27.53 -22.63 -29.45
C ARG A 872 27.05 -22.36 -28.02
N HIS A 873 25.96 -23.01 -27.63
CA HIS A 873 25.51 -23.00 -26.23
C HIS A 873 26.34 -24.02 -25.43
N THR A 874 26.89 -23.58 -24.30
CA THR A 874 27.76 -24.41 -23.44
C THR A 874 27.23 -24.45 -22.00
N PRO A 875 27.26 -25.60 -21.32
CA PRO A 875 26.93 -25.70 -19.90
C PRO A 875 27.91 -24.89 -19.04
N THR A 876 27.40 -24.31 -17.95
CA THR A 876 28.19 -23.48 -17.04
C THR A 876 28.29 -24.10 -15.65
N ALA A 877 28.93 -23.40 -14.70
CA ALA A 877 28.96 -23.80 -13.30
C ALA A 877 27.59 -23.74 -12.60
N HIS A 878 26.55 -23.15 -13.23
CA HIS A 878 25.18 -23.17 -12.73
C HIS A 878 24.29 -24.00 -13.67
N PRO A 879 23.58 -25.03 -13.18
CA PRO A 879 22.97 -26.06 -14.03
C PRO A 879 21.80 -25.59 -14.91
N ARG A 880 21.34 -24.33 -14.73
CA ARG A 880 20.25 -23.71 -15.49
C ARG A 880 20.67 -22.43 -16.22
N ILE A 881 21.97 -22.10 -16.22
CA ILE A 881 22.52 -21.01 -17.03
C ILE A 881 23.43 -21.62 -18.09
N LEU A 882 23.24 -21.20 -19.34
CA LEU A 882 24.06 -21.58 -20.48
C LEU A 882 24.86 -20.36 -20.95
N ALA A 883 26.09 -20.57 -21.39
CA ALA A 883 26.87 -19.54 -22.06
C ALA A 883 26.73 -19.72 -23.58
N ALA A 884 26.16 -18.70 -24.23
CA ALA A 884 26.24 -18.54 -25.68
C ALA A 884 27.62 -17.99 -26.03
N ILE A 885 28.32 -18.67 -26.94
CA ILE A 885 29.63 -18.29 -27.45
C ILE A 885 29.55 -18.31 -28.98
N PRO A 886 30.02 -17.27 -29.70
CA PRO A 886 30.04 -17.28 -31.16
C PRO A 886 30.75 -18.53 -31.72
N ALA A 887 30.18 -19.12 -32.77
CA ALA A 887 30.68 -20.37 -33.32
C ALA A 887 32.00 -20.21 -34.11
N ASP A 888 32.24 -19.02 -34.65
CA ASP A 888 33.41 -18.58 -35.41
C ASP A 888 33.80 -17.14 -35.03
N HIS A 889 34.96 -16.66 -35.50
CA HIS A 889 35.47 -15.32 -35.20
C HIS A 889 34.81 -14.27 -36.11
N GLU A 890 33.86 -13.49 -35.56
CA GLU A 890 33.08 -12.50 -36.32
C GLU A 890 33.96 -11.36 -36.91
N PRO A 891 33.64 -10.82 -38.11
CA PRO A 891 34.40 -9.72 -38.72
C PRO A 891 34.44 -8.42 -37.90
N ALA A 892 35.58 -7.73 -37.95
CA ALA A 892 35.83 -6.48 -37.23
C ALA A 892 34.87 -5.35 -37.62
N PHE A 893 33.93 -5.05 -36.74
CA PHE A 893 32.85 -4.07 -36.95
C PHE A 893 33.20 -2.64 -36.52
N GLY A 894 34.18 -2.46 -35.63
CA GLY A 894 34.58 -1.17 -35.04
C GLY A 894 34.75 0.00 -36.04
N PRO A 895 35.47 -0.15 -37.17
CA PRO A 895 35.62 0.92 -38.16
C PRO A 895 34.30 1.45 -38.74
N HIS A 896 33.26 0.61 -38.77
CA HIS A 896 31.95 0.92 -39.34
C HIS A 896 31.01 1.58 -38.32
N LEU A 897 31.27 1.43 -37.00
CA LEU A 897 30.47 2.07 -35.94
C LEU A 897 30.48 3.59 -36.04
N SER A 898 31.62 4.20 -36.36
CA SER A 898 31.73 5.65 -36.56
C SER A 898 30.77 6.18 -37.62
N GLY A 899 30.55 5.42 -38.70
CA GLY A 899 29.56 5.74 -39.73
C GLY A 899 28.13 5.61 -39.19
N LEU A 900 27.81 4.47 -38.57
CA LEU A 900 26.50 4.21 -37.94
C LEU A 900 26.12 5.30 -36.92
N TYR A 901 27.09 5.77 -36.12
CA TYR A 901 26.87 6.84 -35.15
C TYR A 901 26.61 8.19 -35.82
N ALA A 902 27.36 8.57 -36.86
CA ALA A 902 27.13 9.81 -37.60
C ALA A 902 25.71 9.83 -38.20
N THR A 903 25.34 8.75 -38.92
CA THR A 903 24.00 8.58 -39.51
C THR A 903 22.88 8.62 -38.45
N ALA A 904 23.14 8.13 -37.23
CA ALA A 904 22.19 8.22 -36.12
C ALA A 904 22.08 9.64 -35.54
N GLU A 905 23.16 10.42 -35.42
CA GLU A 905 23.09 11.81 -34.97
C GLU A 905 22.43 12.74 -36.00
N ASP A 906 22.66 12.49 -37.30
CA ASP A 906 21.95 13.15 -38.42
C ASP A 906 20.45 12.75 -38.47
N ASN A 907 20.07 11.70 -37.76
CA ASN A 907 18.73 11.11 -37.66
C ASN A 907 18.20 10.48 -38.96
N ASP A 908 19.08 10.05 -39.89
CA ASP A 908 18.70 9.24 -41.06
C ASP A 908 18.34 7.81 -40.63
N GLY A 909 17.06 7.59 -40.33
CA GLY A 909 16.56 6.30 -39.87
C GLY A 909 16.69 5.17 -40.89
N ASP A 910 16.58 5.46 -42.18
CA ASP A 910 16.79 4.46 -43.23
C ASP A 910 18.28 4.18 -43.45
N GLY A 911 19.15 5.19 -43.27
CA GLY A 911 20.60 5.03 -43.22
C GLY A 911 21.04 4.15 -42.07
N VAL A 912 20.47 4.35 -40.88
CA VAL A 912 20.66 3.46 -39.74
C VAL A 912 20.23 2.03 -40.10
N ARG A 913 19.07 1.81 -40.73
CA ARG A 913 18.65 0.46 -41.16
C ARG A 913 19.61 -0.18 -42.16
N ARG A 914 20.08 0.58 -43.17
CA ARG A 914 21.09 0.11 -44.14
C ARG A 914 22.42 -0.25 -43.45
N ALA A 915 22.88 0.57 -42.51
CA ALA A 915 24.11 0.35 -41.75
C ALA A 915 23.99 -0.86 -40.79
N LEU A 916 22.84 -1.03 -40.12
CA LEU A 916 22.56 -2.21 -39.29
C LEU A 916 22.58 -3.50 -40.13
N ALA A 917 21.97 -3.50 -41.32
CA ALA A 917 21.96 -4.67 -42.20
C ALA A 917 23.36 -5.02 -42.78
N ALA A 918 24.20 -4.01 -43.02
CA ALA A 918 25.59 -4.22 -43.41
C ALA A 918 26.47 -4.76 -42.25
N LEU A 919 26.09 -4.46 -41.00
CA LEU A 919 26.80 -4.88 -39.79
C LEU A 919 26.33 -6.23 -39.23
N LEU A 920 25.08 -6.62 -39.48
CA LEU A 920 24.41 -7.81 -38.95
C LEU A 920 23.70 -8.56 -40.09
N PRO A 921 24.32 -9.62 -40.65
CA PRO A 921 23.65 -10.53 -41.57
C PRO A 921 22.32 -11.03 -41.00
N GLY A 922 21.27 -11.03 -41.82
CA GLY A 922 19.91 -11.40 -41.41
C GLY A 922 19.01 -10.23 -40.98
N PHE A 923 19.54 -9.06 -40.61
CA PHE A 923 18.71 -7.88 -40.34
C PHE A 923 18.17 -7.26 -41.65
N PRO A 924 16.87 -6.96 -41.77
CA PRO A 924 16.30 -6.40 -43.00
C PRO A 924 16.72 -4.94 -43.26
N ALA A 925 17.38 -4.70 -44.39
CA ALA A 925 17.87 -3.37 -44.81
C ALA A 925 16.78 -2.33 -45.13
N ALA A 926 15.53 -2.78 -45.31
CA ALA A 926 14.37 -1.93 -45.55
C ALA A 926 13.36 -2.09 -44.39
N PRO A 927 12.58 -1.05 -44.04
CA PRO A 927 11.52 -1.19 -43.05
C PRO A 927 10.50 -2.23 -43.52
N SER A 928 10.04 -3.09 -42.60
CA SER A 928 8.82 -3.87 -42.84
C SER A 928 7.65 -2.89 -43.00
N GLY A 929 6.78 -3.16 -43.98
CA GLY A 929 5.81 -2.19 -44.49
C GLY A 929 4.88 -1.60 -43.42
N LEU A 930 4.34 -0.41 -43.70
CA LEU A 930 3.48 0.35 -42.77
C LEU A 930 2.42 -0.56 -42.12
N PRO A 931 2.37 -0.63 -40.77
CA PRO A 931 1.51 -1.58 -40.07
C PRO A 931 0.03 -1.33 -40.36
N PRO A 932 -0.81 -2.39 -40.34
CA PRO A 932 -2.26 -2.23 -40.43
C PRO A 932 -2.75 -1.21 -39.39
N ARG A 933 -3.64 -0.30 -39.80
CA ARG A 933 -4.12 0.81 -38.93
C ARG A 933 -4.70 0.31 -37.60
N ALA A 934 -5.30 -0.88 -37.59
CA ALA A 934 -5.80 -1.55 -36.39
C ALA A 934 -4.69 -1.95 -35.39
N ALA A 935 -3.52 -2.37 -35.88
CA ALA A 935 -2.38 -2.73 -35.05
C ALA A 935 -1.74 -1.49 -34.39
N LEU A 936 -1.70 -0.34 -35.09
CA LEU A 936 -1.26 0.93 -34.50
C LEU A 936 -2.19 1.43 -33.38
N THR A 937 -3.50 1.18 -33.49
CA THR A 937 -4.50 1.65 -32.51
C THR A 937 -4.71 0.71 -31.32
N ALA A 938 -4.22 -0.51 -31.37
CA ALA A 938 -4.36 -1.48 -30.28
C ALA A 938 -3.29 -1.26 -29.20
N PRO A 939 -3.63 -1.33 -27.90
CA PRO A 939 -2.67 -1.45 -26.81
C PRO A 939 -1.62 -2.53 -27.16
N TYR A 940 -0.35 -2.26 -26.85
CA TYR A 940 0.73 -3.18 -27.19
C TYR A 940 0.72 -4.36 -26.21
N PRO A 941 0.54 -5.61 -26.65
CA PRO A 941 0.41 -6.71 -25.71
C PRO A 941 1.68 -7.55 -25.57
N ASP A 942 2.21 -8.11 -26.66
CA ASP A 942 2.96 -9.38 -26.61
C ASP A 942 4.46 -9.29 -26.25
N ASP A 943 5.05 -8.09 -26.20
CA ASP A 943 6.50 -7.89 -26.00
C ASP A 943 6.85 -6.72 -25.05
N PHE A 944 6.19 -6.70 -23.89
CA PHE A 944 6.28 -5.62 -22.91
C PHE A 944 6.84 -6.11 -21.57
#